data_AF-Q9KE04-F1
#
_entry.id   AF-Q9KE04-F1
#
_cell.length_a   1.000
_cell.length_b   1.000
_cell.length_c   1.000
_cell.angle_alpha   90.00
_cell.angle_beta   90.00
_cell.angle_gamma   90.00
#
_symmetry.space_group_name_H-M   'P 1'
#
loop_
_entity.id
_entity.type
_entity.pdbx_description
1 polymer ?
#
loop_
_entity_poly.entity_id
_entity_poly.type
_entity_poly.pdbx_seq_one_letter_code
_entity_poly.pdbx_strand_id
1 'polypeptide(L)'
;MRNQTATYQQYTMNQLVLPMDFSDLIPENHVARVVNDMVESLDDQLFDEVYKGGGRPAYHPKMMTKILLYGYTQKWFSCRAIAKALTEHLPMMWLAARQTPDFRTINRFRSERLKPLMDTLFSALTHLLIKEGYVDGSSYFLDGTKIEANANKYTFVWKKSVQKYEEKLQLKIDEMLQEIEKQVELDRIQIQQETNAEEKRISSEVLQAVARSVEQELIKRDEQIKETADHKEKQAQKQALKPLRKIYRTLTTDTLPRLRKYETSFRLLGERNSYSKTDPDATFMRMKDDHMKNGQLKAGYNWQIGTQDQFILFYTVHPNPTDTRCLLPHVEALKESGLPLPKTLIADAGYGSESNYVAMADELFETLIPSHTFRQEQKRSFAKKRFHPYNWRCDETDDVYWCPNQRKVSFKRYTKRTDPYGYARDFKVYECESCEGCPFKPECTKARGNRQVHYNPVYEELKAKQHQKLKSEEGRTLYQKRKTDVESVFGHVKQNLGFRRLHLRGKESVHIELGLVALAHNLRKRATVDRRSKEPKNTNQHKNRENRIKRFSRFYVLRCFWDSPFFIKSDGKQYASFALFDKLRREGGENMIEVIDLSKTYRNRQVVKGINMFIEKGEMVGLLGPNGAGKSTTISMISSLIQPTSGDVLIKGGSIHKQSKAIRSILGVVPQEIAVYHDLTARENLAFFGKIYGLKGEELKHRMESTLQLVGLEERQNDRVHTFSGGMKRRLNIAVALLHEPELIIMDEPTVGIDPQSRSHILETVKTLNQEREMTVIYTSHYMEEVEYLCDRLYIMDRGEVIASGTKDEVKGILSSNQSIKLTTEMYSPRFLTALQDHPVISSVKVMEQTFTIIVPKRENILDDLFMLAKETGTTLKSIDIQAPTLEDVFLHLTGRKLRD
;
A
#
# COMPACT_ATOMS: atom_id res chain seq x y z
N MET A 1 -22.87 -25.70 49.13
CA MET A 1 -22.58 -24.24 49.14
C MET A 1 -22.07 -23.85 47.77
N ARG A 2 -22.91 -23.19 46.95
CA ARG A 2 -22.50 -22.64 45.65
C ARG A 2 -21.96 -21.23 45.94
N ASN A 3 -20.69 -20.96 45.62
CA ASN A 3 -20.12 -19.62 45.77
C ASN A 3 -20.97 -18.62 44.98
N GLN A 4 -21.67 -17.73 45.69
CA GLN A 4 -22.52 -16.68 45.12
C GLN A 4 -21.73 -15.45 44.68
N THR A 5 -20.41 -15.44 44.89
CA THR A 5 -19.49 -14.39 44.48
C THR A 5 -18.62 -14.84 43.31
N ALA A 6 -18.50 -13.98 42.29
CA ALA A 6 -17.59 -14.21 41.18
C ALA A 6 -16.15 -14.27 41.72
N THR A 7 -15.55 -15.46 41.66
CA THR A 7 -14.18 -15.70 42.07
C THR A 7 -13.27 -15.43 40.88
N TYR A 8 -12.58 -14.29 40.90
CA TYR A 8 -11.60 -13.95 39.88
C TYR A 8 -10.24 -14.52 40.27
N GLN A 9 -9.43 -14.92 39.30
CA GLN A 9 -7.99 -15.05 39.54
C GLN A 9 -7.48 -13.69 40.01
N GLN A 10 -6.70 -13.69 41.08
CA GLN A 10 -6.15 -12.46 41.64
C GLN A 10 -5.29 -11.78 40.57
N TYR A 11 -5.74 -10.62 40.09
CA TYR A 11 -5.05 -9.85 39.05
C TYR A 11 -4.04 -8.92 39.72
N THR A 12 -2.78 -9.36 39.75
CA THR A 12 -1.67 -8.63 40.36
C THR A 12 -0.59 -8.38 39.31
N MET A 13 -0.44 -7.12 38.90
CA MET A 13 0.63 -6.71 37.97
C MET A 13 2.03 -6.79 38.60
N ASN A 14 2.10 -6.80 39.94
CA ASN A 14 3.34 -6.81 40.71
C ASN A 14 3.71 -8.21 41.23
N GLN A 15 3.14 -9.27 40.64
CA GLN A 15 3.50 -10.62 41.01
C GLN A 15 4.90 -10.95 40.51
N LEU A 16 5.77 -11.39 41.42
CA LEU A 16 7.12 -11.81 41.08
C LEU A 16 7.04 -13.14 40.30
N VAL A 17 7.41 -13.11 39.02
CA VAL A 17 7.45 -14.28 38.14
C VAL A 17 8.90 -14.63 37.86
N LEU A 18 9.23 -15.92 37.89
CA LEU A 18 10.56 -16.42 37.49
C LEU A 18 10.85 -16.03 36.02
N PRO A 19 12.10 -15.74 35.65
CA PRO A 19 12.44 -15.37 34.29
C PRO A 19 12.13 -16.53 33.33
N MET A 20 11.08 -16.38 32.52
CA MET A 20 10.75 -17.32 31.44
C MET A 20 11.61 -17.06 30.20
N ASP A 21 11.91 -18.11 29.45
CA ASP A 21 12.48 -17.94 28.11
C ASP A 21 11.42 -17.31 27.19
N PHE A 22 11.81 -16.28 26.45
CA PHE A 22 10.92 -15.65 25.48
C PHE A 22 10.62 -16.58 24.30
N SER A 23 11.43 -17.61 24.06
CA SER A 23 11.16 -18.61 23.03
C SER A 23 9.81 -19.30 23.23
N ASP A 24 9.42 -19.61 24.47
CA ASP A 24 8.16 -20.27 24.83
C ASP A 24 6.92 -19.44 24.46
N LEU A 25 7.08 -18.13 24.42
CA LEU A 25 6.01 -17.18 24.09
C LEU A 25 5.93 -16.89 22.58
N ILE A 26 6.87 -17.41 21.78
CA ILE A 26 6.93 -17.20 20.33
C ILE A 26 6.48 -18.48 19.61
N PRO A 27 5.36 -18.45 18.84
CA PRO A 27 4.87 -19.62 18.12
C PRO A 27 5.92 -20.25 17.19
N GLU A 28 5.88 -21.57 17.05
CA GLU A 28 6.84 -22.33 16.22
C GLU A 28 6.85 -21.93 14.73
N ASN A 29 5.74 -21.39 14.23
CA ASN A 29 5.60 -20.93 12.85
C ASN A 29 5.82 -19.41 12.68
N HIS A 30 6.32 -18.73 13.72
CA HIS A 30 6.53 -17.29 13.69
C HIS A 30 7.75 -16.92 12.84
N VAL A 31 7.66 -15.82 12.08
CA VAL A 31 8.74 -15.38 11.16
C VAL A 31 10.07 -15.10 11.88
N ALA A 32 10.03 -14.75 13.16
CA ALA A 32 11.24 -14.58 13.98
C ALA A 32 12.07 -15.87 14.06
N ARG A 33 11.42 -17.04 14.17
CA ARG A 33 12.12 -18.33 14.19
C ARG A 33 12.75 -18.63 12.84
N VAL A 34 12.03 -18.38 11.75
CA VAL A 34 12.59 -18.49 10.39
C VAL A 34 13.82 -17.59 10.19
N VAL A 35 13.79 -16.35 10.68
CA VAL A 35 14.94 -15.44 10.65
C VAL A 35 16.11 -16.02 11.46
N ASN A 36 15.83 -16.51 12.67
CA ASN A 36 16.84 -17.12 13.53
C ASN A 36 17.49 -18.32 12.84
N ASP A 37 16.69 -19.28 12.38
CA ASP A 37 17.14 -20.54 11.82
C ASP A 37 17.95 -20.32 10.54
N MET A 38 17.49 -19.40 9.67
CA MET A 38 18.24 -19.06 8.46
C MET A 38 19.58 -18.41 8.76
N VAL A 39 19.65 -17.47 9.71
CA VAL A 39 20.93 -16.81 10.05
C VAL A 39 21.87 -17.75 10.79
N GLU A 40 21.35 -18.66 11.63
CA GLU A 40 22.18 -19.66 12.31
C GLU A 40 22.70 -20.76 11.39
N SER A 41 21.98 -21.05 10.30
CA SER A 41 22.44 -22.01 9.29
C SER A 41 23.58 -21.48 8.41
N LEU A 42 23.93 -20.19 8.54
CA LEU A 42 25.06 -19.59 7.84
C LEU A 42 26.36 -19.83 8.60
N ASP A 43 27.45 -19.97 7.84
CA ASP A 43 28.81 -20.11 8.35
C ASP A 43 29.21 -18.88 9.19
N ASP A 44 29.86 -19.13 10.33
CA ASP A 44 30.34 -18.08 11.24
C ASP A 44 31.47 -17.26 10.61
N GLN A 45 32.30 -17.87 9.75
CA GLN A 45 33.41 -17.19 9.07
C GLN A 45 32.94 -15.96 8.27
N LEU A 46 31.76 -16.06 7.66
CA LEU A 46 31.10 -14.98 6.92
C LEU A 46 30.95 -13.71 7.76
N PHE A 47 30.69 -13.85 9.05
CA PHE A 47 30.47 -12.75 9.97
C PHE A 47 31.76 -12.25 10.65
N ASP A 48 32.76 -13.12 10.78
CA ASP A 48 34.03 -12.81 11.42
C ASP A 48 34.92 -11.91 10.54
N GLU A 49 34.93 -12.12 9.23
CA GLU A 49 35.72 -11.33 8.26
C GLU A 49 35.42 -9.81 8.30
N VAL A 50 34.22 -9.44 8.75
CA VAL A 50 33.75 -8.06 8.83
C VAL A 50 34.41 -7.28 9.99
N TYR A 51 34.94 -8.00 10.99
CA TYR A 51 35.59 -7.41 12.15
C TYR A 51 37.10 -7.60 12.08
N LYS A 52 37.81 -6.49 11.86
CA LYS A 52 39.26 -6.47 12.07
C LYS A 52 39.54 -6.81 13.53
N GLY A 53 40.32 -7.86 13.77
CA GLY A 53 40.74 -8.27 15.12
C GLY A 53 41.45 -7.15 15.89
N GLY A 54 41.56 -7.31 17.22
CA GLY A 54 42.22 -6.35 18.11
C GLY A 54 41.32 -5.66 19.15
N GLY A 55 40.01 -5.95 19.14
CA GLY A 55 39.06 -5.50 20.18
C GLY A 55 37.83 -6.40 20.27
N ARG A 56 37.08 -6.34 21.38
CA ARG A 56 35.82 -7.10 21.57
C ARG A 56 34.62 -6.26 21.10
N PRO A 57 33.93 -6.63 20.01
CA PRO A 57 32.71 -5.94 19.60
C PRO A 57 31.65 -6.01 20.71
N ALA A 58 30.91 -4.91 20.92
CA ALA A 58 29.88 -4.87 21.96
C ALA A 58 28.69 -5.84 21.68
N TYR A 59 28.46 -6.18 20.40
CA TYR A 59 27.33 -7.00 19.96
C TYR A 59 27.77 -7.97 18.86
N HIS A 60 27.18 -9.18 18.85
CA HIS A 60 27.51 -10.22 17.88
C HIS A 60 26.91 -9.91 16.48
N PRO A 61 27.67 -10.08 15.38
CA PRO A 61 27.18 -9.79 14.02
C PRO A 61 25.95 -10.60 13.58
N LYS A 62 25.88 -11.90 13.90
CA LYS A 62 24.66 -12.71 13.67
C LYS A 62 23.44 -12.09 14.33
N MET A 63 23.54 -11.69 15.60
CA MET A 63 22.45 -11.03 16.32
C MET A 63 22.05 -9.71 15.64
N MET A 64 23.02 -8.86 15.30
CA MET A 64 22.78 -7.59 14.59
C MET A 64 22.09 -7.81 13.22
N THR A 65 22.43 -8.89 12.53
CA THR A 65 21.81 -9.27 11.25
C THR A 65 20.38 -9.76 11.45
N LYS A 66 20.13 -10.60 12.46
CA LYS A 66 18.77 -11.08 12.82
C LYS A 66 17.82 -9.94 13.13
N ILE A 67 18.23 -8.98 13.96
CA ILE A 67 17.37 -7.85 14.35
C ILE A 67 17.06 -6.94 13.17
N LEU A 68 18.01 -6.75 12.23
CA LEU A 68 17.79 -5.99 11.01
C LEU A 68 16.80 -6.71 10.08
N LEU A 69 17.06 -7.97 9.77
CA LEU A 69 16.18 -8.76 8.90
C LEU A 69 14.77 -8.83 9.46
N TYR A 70 14.63 -9.19 10.75
CA TYR A 70 13.33 -9.23 11.40
C TYR A 70 12.67 -7.86 11.45
N GLY A 71 13.40 -6.78 11.75
CA GLY A 71 12.87 -5.42 11.73
C GLY A 71 12.27 -5.04 10.38
N TYR A 72 12.94 -5.37 9.27
CA TYR A 72 12.42 -5.13 7.92
C TYR A 72 11.19 -5.99 7.62
N THR A 73 11.09 -7.23 8.14
CA THR A 73 9.86 -8.03 8.02
C THR A 73 8.67 -7.35 8.71
N GLN A 74 8.90 -6.60 9.79
CA GLN A 74 7.88 -5.89 10.57
C GLN A 74 7.64 -4.43 10.13
N LYS A 75 8.25 -4.00 9.01
CA LYS A 75 8.19 -2.62 8.48
C LYS A 75 8.93 -1.57 9.33
N TRP A 76 9.86 -1.98 10.18
CA TRP A 76 10.74 -1.07 10.92
C TRP A 76 11.99 -0.76 10.11
N PHE A 77 11.88 0.15 9.14
CA PHE A 77 12.99 0.53 8.27
C PHE A 77 13.97 1.52 8.91
N SER A 78 13.55 2.21 9.98
CA SER A 78 14.41 3.13 10.73
C SER A 78 15.10 2.43 11.90
N CYS A 79 16.39 2.71 12.11
CA CYS A 79 17.14 2.14 13.23
C CYS A 79 16.58 2.56 14.60
N ARG A 80 15.88 3.72 14.68
CA ARG A 80 15.19 4.14 15.91
C ARG A 80 13.99 3.25 16.23
N ALA A 81 13.22 2.85 15.20
CA ALA A 81 12.11 1.92 15.38
C ALA A 81 12.62 0.54 15.80
N ILE A 82 13.71 0.06 15.22
CA ILE A 82 14.36 -1.21 15.61
C ILE A 82 14.87 -1.13 17.06
N ALA A 83 15.56 -0.04 17.43
CA ALA A 83 16.02 0.18 18.80
C ALA A 83 14.86 0.21 19.83
N LYS A 84 13.74 0.84 19.48
CA LYS A 84 12.53 0.83 20.31
C LYS A 84 11.90 -0.57 20.41
N ALA A 85 11.89 -1.32 19.32
CA ALA A 85 11.36 -2.69 19.32
C ALA A 85 12.18 -3.64 20.21
N LEU A 86 13.48 -3.38 20.39
CA LEU A 86 14.34 -4.18 21.27
C LEU A 86 13.95 -4.08 22.75
N THR A 87 13.18 -3.06 23.16
CA THR A 87 12.70 -2.90 24.53
C THR A 87 11.23 -3.28 24.72
N GLU A 88 10.43 -3.23 23.65
CA GLU A 88 8.97 -3.35 23.74
C GLU A 88 8.40 -4.59 23.02
N HIS A 89 9.17 -5.24 22.15
CA HIS A 89 8.66 -6.29 21.26
C HIS A 89 9.30 -7.67 21.54
N LEU A 90 8.51 -8.59 22.08
CA LEU A 90 8.97 -9.91 22.55
C LEU A 90 9.84 -10.69 21.54
N PRO A 91 9.41 -10.96 20.28
CA PRO A 91 10.28 -11.61 19.29
C PRO A 91 11.62 -10.89 19.01
N MET A 92 11.65 -9.56 19.11
CA MET A 92 12.88 -8.80 18.89
C MET A 92 13.81 -8.96 20.10
N MET A 93 13.26 -8.94 21.31
CA MET A 93 14.01 -9.21 22.55
C MET A 93 14.60 -10.62 22.56
N TRP A 94 13.87 -11.61 22.05
CA TRP A 94 14.36 -12.99 21.90
C TRP A 94 15.52 -13.08 20.91
N LEU A 95 15.35 -12.56 19.70
CA LEU A 95 16.41 -12.53 18.68
C LEU A 95 17.69 -11.82 19.14
N ALA A 96 17.53 -10.80 19.99
CA ALA A 96 18.64 -10.04 20.55
C ALA A 96 19.18 -10.60 21.88
N ALA A 97 18.64 -11.70 22.39
CA ALA A 97 18.95 -12.22 23.72
C ALA A 97 18.91 -11.12 24.82
N ARG A 98 17.88 -10.26 24.76
CA ARG A 98 17.66 -9.07 25.63
C ARG A 98 18.73 -7.98 25.55
N GLN A 99 19.66 -8.05 24.60
CA GLN A 99 20.60 -6.97 24.34
C GLN A 99 19.89 -5.82 23.61
N THR A 100 20.19 -4.58 23.99
CA THR A 100 19.51 -3.39 23.47
C THR A 100 20.51 -2.44 22.80
N PRO A 101 21.10 -2.80 21.64
CA PRO A 101 21.95 -1.88 20.89
C PRO A 101 21.19 -0.60 20.54
N ASP A 102 21.85 0.55 20.72
CA ASP A 102 21.26 1.84 20.39
C ASP A 102 21.13 2.05 18.88
N PHE A 103 20.31 3.02 18.48
CA PHE A 103 20.04 3.27 17.06
C PHE A 103 21.32 3.66 16.28
N ARG A 104 22.33 4.23 16.94
CA ARG A 104 23.61 4.60 16.31
C ARG A 104 24.44 3.35 16.00
N THR A 105 24.51 2.42 16.92
CA THR A 105 25.19 1.12 16.76
C THR A 105 24.54 0.30 15.66
N ILE A 106 23.22 0.22 15.64
CA ILE A 106 22.46 -0.44 14.57
C ILE A 106 22.74 0.23 13.22
N ASN A 107 22.74 1.57 13.16
CA ASN A 107 23.00 2.27 11.91
C ASN A 107 24.44 2.04 11.42
N ARG A 108 25.44 2.13 12.31
CA ARG A 108 26.84 1.86 11.97
C ARG A 108 27.03 0.44 11.43
N PHE A 109 26.40 -0.55 12.05
CA PHE A 109 26.42 -1.92 11.54
C PHE A 109 25.78 -1.99 10.14
N ARG A 110 24.59 -1.41 9.96
CA ARG A 110 23.87 -1.42 8.68
C ARG A 110 24.62 -0.72 7.55
N SER A 111 25.22 0.45 7.77
CA SER A 111 25.82 1.25 6.68
C SER A 111 27.30 1.00 6.43
N GLU A 112 28.07 0.53 7.43
CA GLU A 112 29.51 0.31 7.27
C GLU A 112 29.86 -1.18 7.25
N ARG A 113 29.36 -1.94 8.22
CA ARG A 113 29.78 -3.34 8.44
C ARG A 113 29.05 -4.33 7.55
N LEU A 114 27.78 -4.09 7.24
CA LEU A 114 27.01 -4.94 6.34
C LEU A 114 27.41 -4.75 4.87
N LYS A 115 28.16 -3.69 4.54
CA LYS A 115 28.54 -3.34 3.17
C LYS A 115 29.33 -4.46 2.45
N PRO A 116 30.47 -4.96 2.98
CA PRO A 116 31.17 -6.09 2.35
C PRO A 116 30.42 -7.42 2.48
N LEU A 117 29.49 -7.52 3.44
CA LEU A 117 28.79 -8.75 3.78
C LEU A 117 27.52 -9.00 2.95
N MET A 118 26.89 -7.94 2.44
CA MET A 118 25.53 -7.99 1.89
C MET A 118 25.41 -8.97 0.73
N ASP A 119 26.34 -8.95 -0.22
CA ASP A 119 26.29 -9.82 -1.39
C ASP A 119 26.48 -11.28 -1.01
N THR A 120 27.49 -11.57 -0.19
CA THR A 120 27.75 -12.94 0.32
C THR A 120 26.59 -13.46 1.16
N LEU A 121 26.01 -12.61 2.03
CA LEU A 121 24.83 -12.93 2.82
C LEU A 121 23.63 -13.25 1.93
N PHE A 122 23.39 -12.44 0.91
CA PHE A 122 22.27 -12.63 -0.02
C PHE A 122 22.43 -13.92 -0.83
N SER A 123 23.62 -14.16 -1.37
CA SER A 123 23.95 -15.38 -2.10
C SER A 123 23.81 -16.61 -1.22
N ALA A 124 24.35 -16.60 0.01
CA ALA A 124 24.28 -17.73 0.92
C ALA A 124 22.82 -18.09 1.31
N LEU A 125 21.99 -17.09 1.60
CA LEU A 125 20.57 -17.31 1.89
C LEU A 125 19.80 -17.81 0.66
N THR A 126 20.16 -17.34 -0.54
CA THR A 126 19.54 -17.81 -1.78
C THR A 126 19.92 -19.26 -2.09
N HIS A 127 21.19 -19.63 -1.92
CA HIS A 127 21.64 -21.02 -2.01
C HIS A 127 20.89 -21.92 -1.03
N LEU A 128 20.62 -21.44 0.19
CA LEU A 128 19.85 -22.17 1.18
C LEU A 128 18.40 -22.42 0.68
N LEU A 129 17.75 -21.42 0.07
CA LEU A 129 16.42 -21.59 -0.54
C LEU A 129 16.43 -22.63 -1.67
N ILE A 130 17.48 -22.65 -2.50
CA ILE A 130 17.65 -23.65 -3.56
C ILE A 130 17.86 -25.05 -2.96
N LYS A 131 18.78 -25.16 -1.98
CA LYS A 131 19.13 -26.41 -1.30
C LYS A 131 17.94 -27.05 -0.59
N GLU A 132 17.10 -26.23 0.06
CA GLU A 132 15.88 -26.68 0.73
C GLU A 132 14.70 -26.93 -0.24
N GLY A 133 14.87 -26.67 -1.54
CA GLY A 133 13.89 -26.99 -2.58
C GLY A 133 12.72 -26.00 -2.69
N TYR A 134 12.86 -24.77 -2.19
CA TYR A 134 11.84 -23.71 -2.39
C TYR A 134 11.82 -23.19 -3.82
N VAL A 135 12.97 -23.25 -4.48
CA VAL A 135 13.22 -22.80 -5.86
C VAL A 135 14.21 -23.75 -6.51
N ASP A 136 14.08 -24.01 -7.81
CA ASP A 136 14.99 -24.90 -8.54
C ASP A 136 16.07 -24.16 -9.35
N GLY A 137 15.96 -22.84 -9.47
CA GLY A 137 16.88 -21.98 -10.23
C GLY A 137 16.72 -22.09 -11.75
N SER A 138 15.73 -22.81 -12.27
CA SER A 138 15.57 -23.04 -13.71
C SER A 138 15.06 -21.81 -14.47
N SER A 139 14.07 -21.12 -13.89
CA SER A 139 13.36 -19.99 -14.52
C SER A 139 13.67 -18.70 -13.78
N TYR A 140 14.10 -17.67 -14.51
CA TYR A 140 14.51 -16.40 -13.94
C TYR A 140 13.68 -15.26 -14.52
N PHE A 141 12.74 -14.73 -13.74
CA PHE A 141 11.87 -13.63 -14.14
C PHE A 141 12.49 -12.29 -13.75
N LEU A 142 13.00 -11.56 -14.74
CA LEU A 142 13.64 -10.26 -14.55
C LEU A 142 12.65 -9.12 -14.80
N ASP A 143 12.55 -8.21 -13.84
CA ASP A 143 11.86 -6.93 -14.03
C ASP A 143 12.44 -5.82 -13.13
N GLY A 144 12.11 -4.58 -13.50
CA GLY A 144 12.59 -3.37 -12.88
C GLY A 144 11.47 -2.57 -12.21
N THR A 145 11.77 -2.04 -11.02
CA THR A 145 10.93 -1.03 -10.39
C THR A 145 11.73 0.16 -9.91
N LYS A 146 11.14 1.35 -10.05
CA LYS A 146 11.74 2.60 -9.54
C LYS A 146 11.35 2.81 -8.08
N ILE A 147 12.33 3.16 -7.25
CA ILE A 147 12.15 3.50 -5.83
C ILE A 147 12.69 4.92 -5.58
N GLU A 148 11.94 5.72 -4.82
CA GLU A 148 12.31 7.12 -4.55
C GLU A 148 13.53 7.18 -3.62
N ALA A 149 14.50 8.03 -3.94
CA ALA A 149 15.70 8.19 -3.13
C ALA A 149 15.43 8.98 -1.84
N ASN A 150 16.31 8.85 -0.84
CA ASN A 150 16.35 9.76 0.31
C ASN A 150 17.00 11.11 -0.08
N ALA A 151 16.43 11.78 -1.08
CA ALA A 151 16.92 13.05 -1.60
C ALA A 151 15.92 14.19 -1.35
N ASN A 152 16.41 15.43 -1.37
CA ASN A 152 15.55 16.61 -1.35
C ASN A 152 14.88 16.77 -2.73
N LYS A 153 13.57 17.05 -2.71
CA LYS A 153 12.70 17.13 -3.90
C LYS A 153 13.04 18.30 -4.81
N TYR A 154 13.65 19.35 -4.29
CA TYR A 154 13.86 20.62 -5.02
C TYR A 154 15.30 20.86 -5.50
N THR A 155 16.23 19.93 -5.22
CA THR A 155 17.65 20.13 -5.52
C THR A 155 18.15 19.17 -6.59
N PHE A 156 18.28 19.68 -7.82
CA PHE A 156 18.70 18.92 -8.99
C PHE A 156 19.79 19.62 -9.79
N VAL A 157 20.50 18.81 -10.60
CA VAL A 157 21.46 19.26 -11.60
C VAL A 157 21.16 18.54 -12.91
N TRP A 158 21.02 19.29 -14.01
CA TRP A 158 20.73 18.76 -15.35
C TRP A 158 21.94 18.92 -16.26
N LYS A 159 22.32 17.85 -16.98
CA LYS A 159 23.48 17.84 -17.88
C LYS A 159 23.43 18.96 -18.92
N LYS A 160 22.28 19.12 -19.61
CA LYS A 160 22.09 20.19 -20.61
C LYS A 160 22.25 21.60 -20.05
N SER A 161 21.83 21.80 -18.79
CA SER A 161 21.97 23.10 -18.13
C SER A 161 23.44 23.38 -17.83
N VAL A 162 24.13 22.40 -17.24
CA VAL A 162 25.57 22.49 -16.97
C VAL A 162 26.36 22.75 -18.24
N GLN A 163 26.11 22.00 -19.33
CA GLN A 163 26.73 22.22 -20.65
C GLN A 163 26.52 23.66 -21.14
N LYS A 164 25.28 24.14 -21.16
CA LYS A 164 24.97 25.50 -21.62
C LYS A 164 25.69 26.60 -20.81
N TYR A 165 25.81 26.43 -19.49
CA TYR A 165 26.46 27.42 -18.64
C TYR A 165 27.98 27.29 -18.62
N GLU A 166 28.51 26.10 -18.88
CA GLU A 166 29.94 25.84 -19.04
C GLU A 166 30.44 26.36 -20.38
N GLU A 167 29.74 26.11 -21.49
CA GLU A 167 30.06 26.69 -22.80
C GLU A 167 30.12 28.22 -22.76
N LYS A 168 29.15 28.86 -22.07
CA LYS A 168 29.18 30.31 -21.83
C LYS A 168 30.34 30.78 -20.96
N LEU A 169 30.83 29.92 -20.07
CA LEU A 169 31.98 30.23 -19.23
C LEU A 169 33.28 30.08 -20.03
N GLN A 170 33.40 29.05 -20.86
CA GLN A 170 34.54 28.84 -21.77
C GLN A 170 34.71 30.03 -22.72
N LEU A 171 33.63 30.53 -23.33
CA LEU A 171 33.71 31.74 -24.17
C LEU A 171 34.23 32.96 -23.42
N LYS A 172 33.84 33.13 -22.14
CA LYS A 172 34.37 34.22 -21.30
C LYS A 172 35.82 33.99 -20.90
N ILE A 173 36.22 32.74 -20.66
CA ILE A 173 37.62 32.39 -20.38
C ILE A 173 38.46 32.75 -21.61
N ASP A 174 38.02 32.40 -22.81
CA ASP A 174 38.72 32.74 -24.06
C ASP A 174 38.88 34.26 -24.23
N GLU A 175 37.82 35.05 -24.00
CA GLU A 175 37.89 36.52 -24.02
C GLU A 175 38.90 37.07 -22.97
N MET A 176 38.90 36.51 -21.77
CA MET A 176 39.81 36.92 -20.69
C MET A 176 41.26 36.54 -21.00
N LEU A 177 41.49 35.38 -21.62
CA LEU A 177 42.82 34.94 -22.03
C LEU A 177 43.38 35.83 -23.15
N GLN A 178 42.56 36.18 -24.14
CA GLN A 178 42.96 37.15 -25.18
C GLN A 178 43.33 38.52 -24.60
N GLU A 179 42.64 38.97 -23.54
CA GLU A 179 42.98 40.24 -22.88
C GLU A 179 44.26 40.13 -22.03
N ILE A 180 44.52 38.97 -21.41
CA ILE A 180 45.78 38.70 -20.73
C ILE A 180 46.95 38.68 -21.73
N GLU A 181 46.76 38.04 -22.89
CA GLU A 181 47.75 38.01 -23.97
C GLU A 181 48.13 39.41 -24.48
N LYS A 182 47.20 40.37 -24.49
CA LYS A 182 47.49 41.76 -24.89
C LYS A 182 48.28 42.54 -23.84
N GLN A 183 48.15 42.19 -22.56
CA GLN A 183 48.70 42.94 -21.43
C GLN A 183 49.98 42.32 -20.85
N VAL A 184 50.25 41.07 -21.19
CA VAL A 184 51.42 40.31 -20.77
C VAL A 184 52.01 39.69 -22.02
N GLU A 185 53.25 40.03 -22.38
CA GLU A 185 54.05 39.28 -23.35
C GLU A 185 54.38 37.90 -22.75
N LEU A 186 53.36 37.06 -22.57
CA LEU A 186 53.54 35.66 -22.23
C LEU A 186 53.83 34.91 -23.52
N ASP A 187 54.96 34.21 -23.56
CA ASP A 187 55.35 33.36 -24.67
C ASP A 187 54.21 32.40 -25.05
N ARG A 188 53.84 32.45 -26.33
CA ARG A 188 52.72 31.75 -26.99
C ARG A 188 52.64 30.22 -26.81
N ILE A 189 53.55 29.57 -26.09
CA ILE A 189 53.87 28.15 -26.35
C ILE A 189 53.28 27.16 -25.33
N GLN A 190 52.93 27.57 -24.10
CA GLN A 190 52.45 26.60 -23.08
C GLN A 190 50.92 26.46 -22.99
N ILE A 191 50.15 27.48 -23.37
CA ILE A 191 48.67 27.45 -23.29
C ILE A 191 48.02 26.71 -24.48
N GLN A 192 48.71 26.66 -25.62
CA GLN A 192 48.22 26.02 -26.87
C GLN A 192 48.64 24.55 -27.02
N GLN A 193 49.61 24.05 -26.24
CA GLN A 193 50.09 22.66 -26.34
C GLN A 193 49.31 21.65 -25.47
N GLU A 194 48.47 22.11 -24.52
CA GLU A 194 47.65 21.23 -23.67
C GLU A 194 46.14 21.26 -23.98
N THR A 195 45.73 22.01 -25.01
CA THR A 195 44.35 21.93 -25.52
C THR A 195 44.20 20.71 -26.42
N ASN A 196 43.39 19.73 -26.00
CA ASN A 196 43.00 18.61 -26.85
C ASN A 196 42.48 19.12 -28.21
N ALA A 197 43.14 18.72 -29.29
CA ALA A 197 42.94 19.26 -30.65
C ALA A 197 41.54 19.05 -31.24
N GLU A 198 40.67 18.25 -30.59
CA GLU A 198 39.33 17.93 -31.08
C GLU A 198 38.20 18.74 -30.39
N GLU A 199 38.42 19.30 -29.20
CA GLU A 199 37.45 20.14 -28.49
C GLU A 199 38.19 21.31 -27.83
N LYS A 200 38.07 22.53 -28.38
CA LYS A 200 38.62 23.77 -27.81
C LYS A 200 38.05 24.08 -26.41
N ARG A 201 38.45 23.30 -25.38
CA ARG A 201 38.00 23.44 -23.99
C ARG A 201 39.20 23.52 -23.07
N ILE A 202 39.15 24.46 -22.12
CA ILE A 202 40.22 24.72 -21.16
C ILE A 202 39.86 24.06 -19.84
N SER A 203 40.79 23.27 -19.28
CA SER A 203 40.63 22.62 -17.98
C SER A 203 40.90 23.58 -16.83
N SER A 204 40.39 23.26 -15.63
CA SER A 204 40.64 24.06 -14.43
C SER A 204 42.10 24.03 -13.99
N GLU A 205 42.85 22.99 -14.36
CA GLU A 205 44.29 22.86 -14.10
C GLU A 205 45.09 23.84 -14.96
N VAL A 206 44.79 23.91 -16.26
CA VAL A 206 45.40 24.87 -17.19
C VAL A 206 45.08 26.30 -16.77
N LEU A 207 43.81 26.58 -16.44
CA LEU A 207 43.40 27.91 -15.98
C LEU A 207 44.05 28.30 -14.64
N GLN A 208 44.32 27.32 -13.77
CA GLN A 208 45.06 27.55 -12.53
C GLN A 208 46.54 27.86 -12.79
N ALA A 209 47.16 27.22 -13.78
CA ALA A 209 48.52 27.54 -14.19
C ALA A 209 48.61 28.97 -14.73
N VAL A 210 47.68 29.38 -15.60
CA VAL A 210 47.60 30.76 -16.11
C VAL A 210 47.41 31.76 -14.96
N ALA A 211 46.51 31.47 -14.01
CA ALA A 211 46.31 32.34 -12.85
C ALA A 211 47.60 32.52 -12.03
N ARG A 212 48.42 31.46 -11.85
CA ARG A 212 49.72 31.55 -11.17
C ARG A 212 50.72 32.40 -11.96
N SER A 213 50.79 32.24 -13.28
CA SER A 213 51.67 33.06 -14.12
C SER A 213 51.30 34.54 -14.08
N VAL A 214 50.00 34.86 -14.12
CA VAL A 214 49.51 36.24 -13.97
C VAL A 214 49.83 36.79 -12.57
N GLU A 215 49.71 35.98 -11.52
CA GLU A 215 50.10 36.38 -10.16
C GLU A 215 51.59 36.72 -10.06
N GLN A 216 52.46 35.88 -10.63
CA GLN A 216 53.90 36.14 -10.67
C GLN A 216 54.24 37.44 -11.40
N GLU A 217 53.60 37.71 -12.55
CA GLU A 217 53.79 38.96 -13.29
C GLU A 217 53.24 40.19 -12.55
N LEU A 218 52.13 40.05 -11.82
CA LEU A 218 51.62 41.10 -10.95
C LEU A 218 52.61 41.43 -9.82
N ILE A 219 53.24 40.42 -9.21
CA ILE A 219 54.26 40.60 -8.18
C ILE A 219 55.47 41.35 -8.73
N LYS A 220 56.02 40.90 -9.87
CA LYS A 220 57.17 41.56 -10.53
C LYS A 220 56.89 43.03 -10.85
N ARG A 221 55.73 43.32 -11.46
CA ARG A 221 55.35 44.70 -11.81
C ARG A 221 55.08 45.56 -10.57
N ASP A 222 54.56 44.98 -9.48
CA ASP A 222 54.39 45.69 -8.21
C ASP A 222 55.73 46.02 -7.52
N GLU A 223 56.75 45.18 -7.68
CA GLU A 223 58.12 45.48 -7.24
C GLU A 223 58.75 46.63 -8.05
N GLN A 224 58.63 46.60 -9.38
CA GLN A 224 59.10 47.70 -10.26
C GLN A 224 58.45 49.05 -9.93
N ILE A 225 57.13 49.05 -9.64
CA ILE A 225 56.40 50.25 -9.20
C ILE A 225 56.92 50.78 -7.85
N LYS A 226 57.38 49.91 -6.94
CA LYS A 226 57.96 50.34 -5.66
C LYS A 226 59.29 51.06 -5.87
N GLU A 227 60.13 50.56 -6.77
CA GLU A 227 61.46 51.07 -7.10
C GLU A 227 61.44 52.38 -7.92
N THR A 228 60.33 52.69 -8.59
CA THR A 228 60.18 53.94 -9.38
C THR A 228 60.13 55.18 -8.46
N ALA A 229 61.02 56.16 -8.72
CA ALA A 229 61.21 57.36 -7.90
C ALA A 229 60.21 58.50 -8.21
N ASP A 230 59.76 58.65 -9.46
CA ASP A 230 58.79 59.70 -9.84
C ASP A 230 57.36 59.31 -9.43
N HIS A 231 56.71 60.19 -8.65
CA HIS A 231 55.34 60.01 -8.17
C HIS A 231 54.29 60.00 -9.29
N LYS A 232 54.46 60.80 -10.35
CA LYS A 232 53.50 60.83 -11.48
C LYS A 232 53.58 59.54 -12.29
N GLU A 233 54.79 59.06 -12.56
CA GLU A 233 55.04 57.82 -13.28
C GLU A 233 54.54 56.59 -12.50
N LYS A 234 54.76 56.57 -11.18
CA LYS A 234 54.22 55.55 -10.27
C LYS A 234 52.70 55.49 -10.25
N GLN A 235 52.01 56.63 -10.38
CA GLN A 235 50.54 56.67 -10.49
C GLN A 235 50.04 56.15 -11.84
N ALA A 236 50.71 56.50 -12.95
CA ALA A 236 50.38 56.02 -14.29
C ALA A 236 50.55 54.49 -14.42
N GLN A 237 51.66 53.94 -13.93
CA GLN A 237 51.92 52.49 -13.91
C GLN A 237 50.89 51.74 -13.05
N LYS A 238 50.51 52.27 -11.88
CA LYS A 238 49.42 51.71 -11.05
C LYS A 238 48.07 51.73 -11.76
N GLN A 239 47.79 52.75 -12.59
CA GLN A 239 46.56 52.82 -13.39
C GLN A 239 46.56 51.78 -14.51
N ALA A 240 47.68 51.57 -15.20
CA ALA A 240 47.84 50.55 -16.23
C ALA A 240 47.70 49.11 -15.70
N LEU A 241 48.03 48.84 -14.43
CA LEU A 241 47.87 47.52 -13.81
C LEU A 241 46.45 47.18 -13.34
N LYS A 242 45.54 48.16 -13.24
CA LYS A 242 44.17 47.94 -12.71
C LYS A 242 43.35 46.91 -13.52
N PRO A 243 43.37 46.91 -14.86
CA PRO A 243 42.67 45.90 -15.67
C PRO A 243 43.15 44.48 -15.38
N LEU A 244 44.48 44.25 -15.37
CA LEU A 244 45.07 42.93 -15.11
C LEU A 244 44.72 42.41 -13.70
N ARG A 245 44.75 43.28 -12.68
CA ARG A 245 44.30 42.94 -11.31
C ARG A 245 42.82 42.58 -11.24
N LYS A 246 41.97 43.27 -12.03
CA LYS A 246 40.55 42.95 -12.12
C LYS A 246 40.35 41.58 -12.75
N ILE A 247 41.05 41.28 -13.83
CA ILE A 247 41.01 39.97 -14.52
C ILE A 247 41.48 38.86 -13.58
N TYR A 248 42.63 39.01 -12.90
CA TYR A 248 43.14 38.04 -11.94
C TYR A 248 42.15 37.76 -10.81
N ARG A 249 41.54 38.81 -10.23
CA ARG A 249 40.49 38.66 -9.21
C ARG A 249 39.28 37.89 -9.76
N THR A 250 38.81 38.21 -10.97
CA THR A 250 37.68 37.50 -11.59
C THR A 250 38.02 36.04 -11.91
N LEU A 251 39.24 35.75 -12.35
CA LEU A 251 39.73 34.38 -12.57
C LEU A 251 39.70 33.56 -11.28
N THR A 252 40.29 34.09 -10.21
CA THR A 252 40.45 33.37 -8.94
C THR A 252 39.16 33.25 -8.13
N THR A 253 38.34 34.31 -8.08
CA THR A 253 37.15 34.36 -7.20
C THR A 253 35.87 33.81 -7.83
N ASP A 254 35.67 33.92 -9.15
CA ASP A 254 34.45 33.46 -9.83
C ASP A 254 34.74 32.32 -10.82
N THR A 255 35.64 32.55 -11.76
CA THR A 255 35.79 31.72 -12.96
C THR A 255 36.31 30.32 -12.63
N LEU A 256 37.40 30.23 -11.88
CA LEU A 256 38.05 28.97 -11.51
C LEU A 256 37.22 28.09 -10.56
N PRO A 257 36.58 28.64 -9.49
CA PRO A 257 35.63 27.87 -8.69
C PRO A 257 34.45 27.33 -9.50
N ARG A 258 33.92 28.11 -10.46
CA ARG A 258 32.81 27.67 -11.31
C ARG A 258 33.22 26.60 -12.31
N LEU A 259 34.41 26.71 -12.90
CA LEU A 259 34.94 25.69 -13.81
C LEU A 259 35.15 24.35 -13.08
N ARG A 260 35.81 24.36 -11.91
CA ARG A 260 35.93 23.16 -11.05
C ARG A 260 34.58 22.54 -10.70
N LYS A 261 33.57 23.37 -10.41
CA LYS A 261 32.21 22.90 -10.13
C LYS A 261 31.57 22.21 -11.34
N TYR A 262 31.77 22.72 -12.55
CA TYR A 262 31.26 22.08 -13.77
C TYR A 262 32.00 20.77 -14.08
N GLU A 263 33.33 20.72 -13.94
CA GLU A 263 34.11 19.49 -14.08
C GLU A 263 33.66 18.41 -13.08
N THR A 264 33.46 18.81 -11.82
CA THR A 264 32.93 17.90 -10.79
C THR A 264 31.52 17.42 -11.16
N SER A 265 30.67 18.32 -11.69
CA SER A 265 29.33 17.97 -12.14
C SER A 265 29.36 17.01 -13.34
N PHE A 266 30.28 17.17 -14.29
CA PHE A 266 30.46 16.26 -15.41
C PHE A 266 30.99 14.90 -14.97
N ARG A 267 31.95 14.87 -14.03
CA ARG A 267 32.45 13.64 -13.41
C ARG A 267 31.33 12.87 -12.71
N LEU A 268 30.48 13.56 -11.94
CA LEU A 268 29.34 12.94 -11.27
C LEU A 268 28.27 12.48 -12.27
N LEU A 269 27.94 13.29 -13.28
CA LEU A 269 26.94 12.94 -14.28
C LEU A 269 27.37 11.70 -15.09
N GLY A 270 28.62 11.65 -15.54
CA GLY A 270 29.08 10.64 -16.49
C GLY A 270 28.13 10.55 -17.69
N GLU A 271 27.57 9.37 -17.91
CA GLU A 271 26.57 9.11 -18.97
C GLU A 271 25.14 9.60 -18.62
N ARG A 272 24.88 9.94 -17.36
CA ARG A 272 23.54 10.29 -16.86
C ARG A 272 23.14 11.70 -17.28
N ASN A 273 21.83 11.93 -17.39
CA ASN A 273 21.28 13.24 -17.75
C ASN A 273 21.06 14.17 -16.54
N SER A 274 21.06 13.63 -15.33
CA SER A 274 20.73 14.37 -14.12
C SER A 274 21.18 13.67 -12.85
N TYR A 275 21.39 14.42 -11.77
CA TYR A 275 21.57 13.87 -10.43
C TYR A 275 21.00 14.81 -9.34
N SER A 276 20.80 14.30 -8.12
CA SER A 276 20.40 15.10 -6.96
C SER A 276 21.59 15.68 -6.21
N LYS A 277 21.50 16.93 -5.75
CA LYS A 277 22.58 17.53 -4.94
C LYS A 277 22.76 16.86 -3.58
N THR A 278 21.70 16.28 -3.02
CA THR A 278 21.73 15.63 -1.70
C THR A 278 22.07 14.15 -1.76
N ASP A 279 21.81 13.51 -2.90
CA ASP A 279 22.18 12.12 -3.18
C ASP A 279 22.74 12.05 -4.61
N PRO A 280 24.06 12.26 -4.80
CA PRO A 280 24.68 12.37 -6.12
C PRO A 280 24.54 11.13 -7.01
N ASP A 281 24.29 9.97 -6.42
CA ASP A 281 24.11 8.71 -7.14
C ASP A 281 22.66 8.53 -7.63
N ALA A 282 21.71 9.27 -7.08
CA ALA A 282 20.30 9.21 -7.48
C ALA A 282 20.03 10.01 -8.76
N THR A 283 19.24 9.45 -9.66
CA THR A 283 18.91 10.05 -10.97
C THR A 283 17.44 10.47 -11.01
N PHE A 284 17.13 11.60 -11.67
CA PHE A 284 15.75 12.03 -11.83
C PHE A 284 15.03 11.16 -12.86
N MET A 285 13.99 10.47 -12.43
CA MET A 285 13.21 9.55 -13.24
C MET A 285 11.71 9.70 -12.96
N ARG A 286 10.89 9.26 -13.91
CA ARG A 286 9.44 9.27 -13.75
C ARG A 286 9.02 8.10 -12.87
N MET A 287 8.41 8.40 -11.74
CA MET A 287 7.97 7.38 -10.79
C MET A 287 6.60 6.84 -11.18
N LYS A 288 6.39 5.52 -11.06
CA LYS A 288 5.05 4.91 -11.15
C LYS A 288 4.19 5.36 -9.96
N ASP A 289 4.80 5.40 -8.77
CA ASP A 289 4.16 5.80 -7.50
C ASP A 289 4.36 7.30 -7.23
N ASP A 290 3.95 8.17 -8.16
CA ASP A 290 4.05 9.62 -7.97
C ASP A 290 2.99 10.12 -6.99
N HIS A 291 3.36 10.23 -5.71
CA HIS A 291 2.49 10.80 -4.67
C HIS A 291 2.04 12.25 -4.95
N MET A 292 2.80 13.02 -5.75
CA MET A 292 2.41 14.40 -6.11
C MET A 292 1.47 14.44 -7.33
N LYS A 293 1.30 13.31 -8.04
CA LYS A 293 0.48 13.15 -9.26
C LYS A 293 0.67 14.27 -10.30
N ASN A 294 1.84 14.92 -10.30
CA ASN A 294 2.15 16.07 -11.14
C ASN A 294 3.03 15.67 -12.34
N GLY A 295 3.44 14.41 -12.42
CA GLY A 295 4.28 13.90 -13.50
C GLY A 295 5.72 14.40 -13.44
N GLN A 296 6.09 15.08 -12.35
CA GLN A 296 7.43 15.62 -12.15
C GLN A 296 8.42 14.46 -11.92
N LEU A 297 9.62 14.61 -12.49
CA LEU A 297 10.71 13.66 -12.27
C LEU A 297 11.16 13.75 -10.81
N LYS A 298 11.47 12.60 -10.21
CA LYS A 298 12.00 12.52 -8.84
C LYS A 298 13.32 11.78 -8.84
N ALA A 299 14.21 12.17 -7.93
CA ALA A 299 15.43 11.42 -7.69
C ALA A 299 15.08 10.02 -7.18
N GLY A 300 15.62 9.00 -7.84
CA GLY A 300 15.36 7.61 -7.51
C GLY A 300 16.42 6.68 -8.09
N TYR A 301 16.23 5.41 -7.78
CA TYR A 301 17.02 4.31 -8.31
C TYR A 301 16.10 3.31 -9.00
N ASN A 302 16.62 2.65 -10.01
CA ASN A 302 15.97 1.55 -10.68
C ASN A 302 16.44 0.23 -10.05
N TRP A 303 15.57 -0.38 -9.26
CA TRP A 303 15.81 -1.63 -8.58
C TRP A 303 15.36 -2.78 -9.48
N GLN A 304 16.32 -3.59 -9.89
CA GLN A 304 16.11 -4.76 -10.75
C GLN A 304 16.14 -6.00 -9.88
N ILE A 305 15.18 -6.89 -10.06
CA ILE A 305 15.12 -8.16 -9.34
C ILE A 305 14.91 -9.30 -10.33
N GLY A 306 15.56 -10.42 -10.04
CA GLY A 306 15.24 -11.71 -10.61
C GLY A 306 14.42 -12.52 -9.62
N THR A 307 13.30 -13.06 -10.07
CA THR A 307 12.42 -13.84 -9.21
C THR A 307 12.11 -15.21 -9.78
N GLN A 308 11.79 -16.14 -8.88
CA GLN A 308 11.22 -17.44 -9.21
C GLN A 308 10.24 -17.84 -8.12
N ASP A 309 9.06 -18.31 -8.52
CA ASP A 309 7.97 -18.66 -7.61
C ASP A 309 7.76 -17.58 -6.56
N GLN A 310 7.88 -16.31 -6.99
CA GLN A 310 7.85 -15.07 -6.22
C GLN A 310 8.81 -15.02 -5.02
N PHE A 311 9.94 -15.73 -5.05
CA PHE A 311 11.13 -15.45 -4.24
C PHE A 311 12.09 -14.59 -5.05
N ILE A 312 12.80 -13.67 -4.42
CA ILE A 312 13.86 -12.87 -5.06
C ILE A 312 15.15 -13.67 -5.00
N LEU A 313 15.68 -14.04 -6.16
CA LEU A 313 16.91 -14.83 -6.28
C LEU A 313 18.16 -13.96 -6.40
N PHE A 314 18.03 -12.77 -6.97
CA PHE A 314 19.12 -11.82 -7.09
C PHE A 314 18.57 -10.41 -7.37
N TYR A 315 19.36 -9.38 -7.09
CA TYR A 315 18.95 -8.00 -7.30
C TYR A 315 20.13 -7.09 -7.62
N THR A 316 19.85 -5.96 -8.28
CA THR A 316 20.85 -4.91 -8.52
C THR A 316 20.21 -3.52 -8.50
N VAL A 317 21.05 -2.50 -8.33
CA VAL A 317 20.61 -1.09 -8.24
C VAL A 317 21.27 -0.28 -9.35
N HIS A 318 20.44 0.32 -10.21
CA HIS A 318 20.89 1.11 -11.34
C HIS A 318 20.44 2.56 -11.26
N PRO A 319 21.28 3.52 -11.67
CA PRO A 319 20.87 4.91 -11.81
C PRO A 319 20.01 5.13 -13.08
N ASN A 320 20.00 4.18 -14.01
CA ASN A 320 19.36 4.31 -15.32
C ASN A 320 17.82 4.32 -15.22
N PRO A 321 17.12 5.33 -15.78
CA PRO A 321 15.66 5.39 -15.76
C PRO A 321 14.96 4.31 -16.60
N THR A 322 15.62 3.79 -17.64
CA THR A 322 15.04 2.80 -18.56
C THR A 322 15.66 1.43 -18.32
N ASP A 323 14.82 0.40 -18.37
CA ASP A 323 15.22 -0.98 -18.02
C ASP A 323 16.15 -1.62 -19.07
N THR A 324 16.08 -1.15 -20.32
CA THR A 324 16.91 -1.65 -21.44
C THR A 324 18.40 -1.72 -21.10
N ARG A 325 18.93 -0.73 -20.38
CA ARG A 325 20.36 -0.64 -20.06
C ARG A 325 20.76 -1.37 -18.80
N CYS A 326 19.77 -1.80 -18.02
CA CYS A 326 20.02 -2.48 -16.77
C CYS A 326 20.28 -3.97 -16.98
N LEU A 327 19.95 -4.54 -18.16
CA LEU A 327 20.07 -5.98 -18.42
C LEU A 327 21.51 -6.47 -18.32
N LEU A 328 22.42 -5.89 -19.11
CA LEU A 328 23.80 -6.37 -19.20
C LEU A 328 24.53 -6.25 -17.85
N PRO A 329 24.51 -5.08 -17.18
CA PRO A 329 25.16 -4.96 -15.88
C PRO A 329 24.51 -5.85 -14.81
N HIS A 330 23.23 -6.20 -14.95
CA HIS A 330 22.56 -7.13 -14.04
C HIS A 330 23.00 -8.58 -14.26
N VAL A 331 23.11 -9.01 -15.52
CA VAL A 331 23.56 -10.36 -15.89
C VAL A 331 25.04 -10.55 -15.54
N GLU A 332 25.89 -9.54 -15.78
CA GLU A 332 27.30 -9.56 -15.37
C GLU A 332 27.42 -9.72 -13.85
N ALA A 333 26.68 -8.90 -13.08
CA ALA A 333 26.66 -9.01 -11.63
C ALA A 333 26.14 -10.37 -11.13
N LEU A 334 25.17 -10.98 -11.84
CA LEU A 334 24.66 -12.31 -11.51
C LEU A 334 25.72 -13.41 -11.73
N LYS A 335 26.56 -13.27 -12.77
CA LYS A 335 27.69 -14.19 -13.00
C LYS A 335 28.75 -14.06 -11.92
N GLU A 336 29.06 -12.83 -11.54
CA GLU A 336 30.05 -12.53 -10.49
C GLU A 336 29.58 -12.97 -9.09
N SER A 337 28.28 -13.07 -8.85
CA SER A 337 27.74 -13.41 -7.53
C SER A 337 27.94 -14.87 -7.10
N GLY A 338 28.41 -15.74 -8.01
CA GLY A 338 28.62 -17.18 -7.76
C GLY A 338 27.35 -18.02 -7.66
N LEU A 339 26.18 -17.44 -7.97
CA LEU A 339 24.90 -18.16 -7.98
C LEU A 339 24.77 -19.05 -9.22
N PRO A 340 24.04 -20.18 -9.15
CA PRO A 340 23.80 -21.01 -10.33
C PRO A 340 23.05 -20.20 -11.39
N LEU A 341 23.59 -20.21 -12.61
CA LEU A 341 22.96 -19.53 -13.74
C LEU A 341 21.64 -20.23 -14.11
N PRO A 342 20.60 -19.45 -14.46
CA PRO A 342 19.30 -20.03 -14.79
C PRO A 342 19.34 -20.74 -16.13
N LYS A 343 18.38 -21.65 -16.38
CA LYS A 343 18.20 -22.24 -17.72
C LYS A 343 17.55 -21.26 -18.68
N THR A 344 16.60 -20.46 -18.19
CA THR A 344 15.87 -19.49 -19.00
C THR A 344 15.68 -18.18 -18.26
N LEU A 345 16.09 -17.07 -18.88
CA LEU A 345 15.86 -15.70 -18.44
C LEU A 345 14.67 -15.09 -19.20
N ILE A 346 13.68 -14.61 -18.47
CA ILE A 346 12.43 -14.07 -18.99
C ILE A 346 12.30 -12.61 -18.54
N ALA A 347 12.20 -11.68 -19.48
CA ALA A 347 12.10 -10.25 -19.16
C ALA A 347 10.96 -9.55 -19.92
N ASP A 348 10.61 -8.32 -19.51
CA ASP A 348 9.59 -7.55 -20.24
C ASP A 348 10.09 -6.98 -21.57
N ALA A 349 9.15 -6.46 -22.37
CA ALA A 349 9.48 -5.81 -23.63
C ALA A 349 10.39 -4.58 -23.44
N GLY A 350 10.48 -4.00 -22.23
CA GLY A 350 11.41 -2.93 -21.88
C GLY A 350 12.89 -3.27 -22.14
N TYR A 351 13.23 -4.55 -22.13
CA TYR A 351 14.60 -5.03 -22.34
C TYR A 351 14.91 -5.40 -23.81
N GLY A 352 13.91 -5.37 -24.70
CA GLY A 352 14.04 -5.83 -26.09
C GLY A 352 14.73 -4.84 -27.02
N SER A 353 16.06 -4.74 -26.93
CA SER A 353 16.93 -3.98 -27.86
C SER A 353 17.90 -4.88 -28.61
N GLU A 354 18.39 -4.40 -29.76
CA GLU A 354 19.44 -5.05 -30.54
C GLU A 354 20.70 -5.33 -29.73
N SER A 355 21.19 -4.33 -28.99
CA SER A 355 22.37 -4.47 -28.12
C SER A 355 22.20 -5.63 -27.12
N ASN A 356 21.01 -5.77 -26.55
CA ASN A 356 20.71 -6.81 -25.58
C ASN A 356 20.55 -8.16 -26.26
N TYR A 357 19.89 -8.23 -27.41
CA TYR A 357 19.74 -9.49 -28.13
C TYR A 357 21.07 -10.05 -28.63
N VAL A 358 21.97 -9.19 -29.10
CA VAL A 358 23.32 -9.58 -29.53
C VAL A 358 24.10 -10.10 -28.32
N ALA A 359 24.16 -9.33 -27.24
CA ALA A 359 24.90 -9.73 -26.06
C ALA A 359 24.33 -10.98 -25.37
N MET A 360 23.01 -11.21 -25.44
CA MET A 360 22.38 -12.42 -24.92
C MET A 360 22.47 -13.63 -25.87
N ALA A 361 22.96 -13.45 -27.10
CA ALA A 361 23.08 -14.56 -28.05
C ALA A 361 24.23 -15.50 -27.68
N ASP A 362 25.29 -14.97 -27.06
CA ASP A 362 26.50 -15.69 -26.67
C ASP A 362 26.42 -16.26 -25.23
N GLU A 363 25.26 -16.15 -24.59
CA GLU A 363 25.06 -16.57 -23.20
C GLU A 363 24.73 -18.06 -23.05
N LEU A 364 25.10 -18.63 -21.91
CA LEU A 364 24.88 -20.05 -21.58
C LEU A 364 23.42 -20.40 -21.26
N PHE A 365 22.52 -19.42 -21.25
CA PHE A 365 21.10 -19.60 -20.89
C PHE A 365 20.17 -19.03 -21.96
N GLU A 366 18.98 -19.62 -22.06
CA GLU A 366 18.00 -19.17 -23.03
C GLU A 366 17.32 -17.86 -22.59
N THR A 367 16.97 -17.01 -23.55
CA THR A 367 16.24 -15.77 -23.28
C THR A 367 14.85 -15.77 -23.91
N LEU A 368 13.88 -15.21 -23.17
CA LEU A 368 12.52 -14.92 -23.60
C LEU A 368 12.21 -13.43 -23.36
N ILE A 369 12.58 -12.59 -24.33
CA ILE A 369 12.45 -11.13 -24.23
C ILE A 369 11.72 -10.60 -25.48
N PRO A 370 10.44 -10.20 -25.36
CA PRO A 370 9.70 -9.67 -26.49
C PRO A 370 10.25 -8.32 -26.96
N SER A 371 10.08 -8.03 -28.25
CA SER A 371 10.32 -6.67 -28.75
C SER A 371 9.23 -5.71 -28.25
N HIS A 372 9.53 -4.41 -28.23
CA HIS A 372 8.55 -3.37 -27.89
C HIS A 372 7.26 -3.43 -28.72
N THR A 373 7.35 -3.92 -29.96
CA THR A 373 6.23 -4.00 -30.91
C THR A 373 5.46 -5.32 -30.84
N PHE A 374 5.96 -6.35 -30.16
CA PHE A 374 5.40 -7.71 -30.18
C PHE A 374 3.89 -7.77 -29.88
N ARG A 375 3.43 -7.04 -28.85
CA ARG A 375 1.99 -7.00 -28.51
C ARG A 375 1.16 -6.21 -29.52
N GLN A 376 1.75 -5.21 -30.18
CA GLN A 376 1.05 -4.41 -31.18
C GLN A 376 0.87 -5.21 -32.47
N GLU A 377 1.92 -5.91 -32.90
CA GLU A 377 1.94 -6.74 -34.11
C GLU A 377 0.88 -7.86 -34.08
N GLN A 378 0.51 -8.35 -32.90
CA GLN A 378 -0.56 -9.37 -32.74
C GLN A 378 -1.99 -8.82 -32.91
N LYS A 379 -2.20 -7.50 -32.86
CA LYS A 379 -3.55 -6.92 -32.96
C LYS A 379 -4.01 -6.87 -34.42
N ARG A 380 -5.26 -7.25 -34.67
CA ARG A 380 -5.90 -7.09 -36.00
C ARG A 380 -5.81 -5.67 -36.56
N SER A 381 -5.83 -4.65 -35.69
CA SER A 381 -5.70 -3.24 -36.09
C SER A 381 -4.30 -2.89 -36.63
N PHE A 382 -3.25 -3.61 -36.21
CA PHE A 382 -1.90 -3.41 -36.73
C PHE A 382 -1.76 -3.98 -38.14
N ALA A 383 -2.31 -5.17 -38.40
CA ALA A 383 -2.36 -5.76 -39.74
C ALA A 383 -3.12 -4.88 -40.75
N LYS A 384 -4.10 -4.09 -40.28
CA LYS A 384 -4.85 -3.12 -41.11
C LYS A 384 -4.07 -1.82 -41.41
N LYS A 385 -2.91 -1.58 -40.79
CA LYS A 385 -2.11 -0.37 -41.06
C LYS A 385 -1.42 -0.48 -42.42
N ARG A 386 -2.14 -0.09 -43.48
CA ARG A 386 -1.70 -0.16 -44.88
C ARG A 386 -0.34 0.48 -45.15
N PHE A 387 0.00 1.60 -44.49
CA PHE A 387 1.25 2.34 -44.74
C PHE A 387 2.43 1.95 -43.83
N HIS A 388 2.28 0.90 -43.01
CA HIS A 388 3.37 0.41 -42.16
C HIS A 388 4.26 -0.55 -42.97
N PRO A 389 5.59 -0.36 -43.03
CA PRO A 389 6.47 -1.15 -43.90
C PRO A 389 6.41 -2.67 -43.70
N TYR A 390 6.19 -3.13 -42.46
CA TYR A 390 6.05 -4.57 -42.14
C TYR A 390 4.82 -5.24 -42.76
N ASN A 391 3.84 -4.46 -43.21
CA ASN A 391 2.63 -4.97 -43.86
C ASN A 391 2.74 -4.90 -45.39
N TRP A 392 3.88 -4.46 -45.93
CA TRP A 392 4.10 -4.40 -47.38
C TRP A 392 4.54 -5.76 -47.89
N ARG A 393 4.19 -6.06 -49.14
CA ARG A 393 4.69 -7.25 -49.82
C ARG A 393 6.18 -7.03 -50.11
N CYS A 394 7.02 -7.87 -49.56
CA CYS A 394 8.44 -7.96 -49.88
C CYS A 394 8.63 -9.07 -50.91
N ASP A 395 9.42 -8.79 -51.95
CA ASP A 395 9.95 -9.82 -52.83
C ASP A 395 11.37 -10.15 -52.39
N GLU A 396 11.56 -11.37 -51.87
CA GLU A 396 12.84 -11.78 -51.26
C GLU A 396 13.94 -12.01 -52.31
N THR A 397 13.58 -12.30 -53.56
CA THR A 397 14.58 -12.55 -54.63
C THR A 397 15.22 -11.25 -55.11
N ASP A 398 14.44 -10.18 -55.18
CA ASP A 398 14.88 -8.89 -55.74
C ASP A 398 15.23 -7.86 -54.65
N ASP A 399 15.00 -8.17 -53.36
CA ASP A 399 15.13 -7.26 -52.20
C ASP A 399 14.34 -5.95 -52.43
N VAL A 400 13.08 -6.08 -52.87
CA VAL A 400 12.18 -4.96 -53.20
C VAL A 400 10.89 -5.03 -52.39
N TYR A 401 10.46 -3.89 -51.85
CA TYR A 401 9.13 -3.76 -51.24
C TYR A 401 8.13 -3.12 -52.20
N TRP A 402 6.88 -3.55 -52.13
CA TRP A 402 5.78 -2.94 -52.87
C TRP A 402 4.97 -2.03 -51.96
N CYS A 403 4.96 -0.73 -52.26
CA CYS A 403 4.15 0.21 -51.49
C CYS A 403 2.65 -0.01 -51.78
N PRO A 404 1.75 0.51 -50.92
CA PRO A 404 0.32 0.31 -51.12
C PRO A 404 -0.25 1.01 -52.37
N ASN A 405 0.52 1.91 -52.99
CA ASN A 405 0.23 2.55 -54.27
C ASN A 405 0.89 1.82 -55.46
N GLN A 406 1.30 0.55 -55.28
CA GLN A 406 1.91 -0.31 -56.30
C GLN A 406 3.21 0.21 -56.95
N ARG A 407 3.89 1.16 -56.30
CA ARG A 407 5.24 1.60 -56.69
C ARG A 407 6.31 0.78 -55.99
N LYS A 408 7.43 0.52 -56.65
CA LYS A 408 8.55 -0.23 -56.08
C LYS A 408 9.34 0.63 -55.11
N VAL A 409 9.83 -0.01 -54.06
CA VAL A 409 10.70 0.57 -53.05
C VAL A 409 11.95 -0.29 -53.02
N SER A 410 12.97 0.14 -53.78
CA SER A 410 14.20 -0.61 -53.99
C SER A 410 15.27 -0.23 -52.96
N PHE A 411 16.22 -1.14 -52.77
CA PHE A 411 17.40 -0.88 -51.97
C PHE A 411 18.21 0.28 -52.56
N LYS A 412 18.59 1.24 -51.72
CA LYS A 412 19.39 2.41 -52.12
C LYS A 412 20.82 2.32 -51.63
N ARG A 413 21.02 2.13 -50.32
CA ARG A 413 22.34 2.12 -49.68
C ARG A 413 22.31 1.56 -48.26
N TYR A 414 23.48 1.16 -47.78
CA TYR A 414 23.72 0.92 -46.36
C TYR A 414 23.96 2.25 -45.62
N THR A 415 23.58 2.32 -44.36
CA THR A 415 23.88 3.43 -43.46
C THR A 415 24.20 2.90 -42.08
N LYS A 416 25.33 3.32 -41.52
CA LYS A 416 25.62 3.11 -40.10
C LYS A 416 25.07 4.28 -39.30
N ARG A 417 24.39 4.00 -38.19
CA ARG A 417 23.97 5.02 -37.23
C ARG A 417 24.43 4.61 -35.85
N THR A 418 25.16 5.50 -35.20
CA THR A 418 25.52 5.35 -33.79
C THR A 418 24.42 5.98 -32.96
N ASP A 419 23.93 5.26 -31.96
CA ASP A 419 23.01 5.84 -31.00
C ASP A 419 23.74 6.88 -30.11
N PRO A 420 23.03 7.70 -29.31
CA PRO A 420 23.66 8.71 -28.44
C PRO A 420 24.62 8.15 -27.38
N TYR A 421 24.81 6.82 -27.36
CA TYR A 421 25.52 6.08 -26.34
C TYR A 421 26.57 5.14 -26.94
N GLY A 422 26.93 5.36 -28.20
CA GLY A 422 28.08 4.70 -28.83
C GLY A 422 27.78 3.37 -29.52
N TYR A 423 26.56 2.84 -29.46
CA TYR A 423 26.24 1.58 -30.14
C TYR A 423 25.93 1.83 -31.61
N ALA A 424 26.80 1.31 -32.49
CA ALA A 424 26.65 1.41 -33.94
C ALA A 424 25.68 0.34 -34.46
N ARG A 425 24.74 0.75 -35.32
CA ARG A 425 23.74 -0.12 -35.94
C ARG A 425 23.77 0.03 -37.44
N ASP A 426 23.63 -1.10 -38.13
CA ASP A 426 23.62 -1.17 -39.58
C ASP A 426 22.18 -1.17 -40.10
N PHE A 427 21.88 -0.25 -41.02
CA PHE A 427 20.57 -0.13 -41.64
C PHE A 427 20.67 -0.27 -43.17
N LYS A 428 19.79 -1.09 -43.74
CA LYS A 428 19.44 -1.04 -45.16
C LYS A 428 18.42 0.09 -45.37
N VAL A 429 18.71 1.01 -46.28
CA VAL A 429 17.79 2.09 -46.65
C VAL A 429 17.14 1.76 -47.98
N TYR A 430 15.83 1.65 -47.97
CA TYR A 430 15.00 1.47 -49.16
C TYR A 430 14.31 2.79 -49.49
N GLU A 431 14.22 3.13 -50.77
CA GLU A 431 13.56 4.35 -51.25
C GLU A 431 12.55 4.03 -52.34
N CYS A 432 11.37 4.65 -52.25
CA CYS A 432 10.35 4.54 -53.29
C CYS A 432 10.83 5.25 -54.56
N GLU A 433 10.60 4.64 -55.74
CA GLU A 433 11.02 5.19 -57.04
C GLU A 433 10.52 6.63 -57.26
N SER A 434 9.24 6.87 -56.99
CA SER A 434 8.67 8.23 -56.98
C SER A 434 7.48 8.31 -56.05
N CYS A 435 7.37 9.38 -55.28
CA CYS A 435 6.18 9.74 -54.49
C CYS A 435 5.46 10.97 -55.03
N GLU A 436 5.85 11.48 -56.20
CA GLU A 436 5.20 12.62 -56.84
C GLU A 436 3.79 12.25 -57.32
N GLY A 437 2.84 13.18 -57.13
CA GLY A 437 1.43 13.00 -57.45
C GLY A 437 0.70 11.88 -56.69
N CYS A 438 1.29 11.29 -55.64
CA CYS A 438 0.68 10.17 -54.92
C CYS A 438 -0.48 10.65 -54.02
N PRO A 439 -1.72 10.16 -54.22
CA PRO A 439 -2.89 10.59 -53.43
C PRO A 439 -2.77 10.18 -51.96
N PHE A 440 -1.99 9.15 -51.65
CA PHE A 440 -1.77 8.64 -50.30
C PHE A 440 -0.55 9.24 -49.59
N LYS A 441 0.18 10.19 -50.21
CA LYS A 441 1.38 10.78 -49.61
C LYS A 441 1.13 11.38 -48.22
N PRO A 442 0.03 12.14 -47.96
CA PRO A 442 -0.25 12.72 -46.64
C PRO A 442 -0.43 11.67 -45.52
N GLU A 443 -1.00 10.52 -45.86
CA GLU A 443 -1.23 9.41 -44.92
C GLU A 443 -0.01 8.49 -44.78
N CYS A 444 0.82 8.41 -45.82
CA CYS A 444 1.96 7.50 -45.88
C CYS A 444 3.26 8.08 -45.29
N THR A 445 3.58 9.35 -45.53
CA THR A 445 4.83 9.95 -45.05
C THR A 445 4.79 11.47 -44.92
N LYS A 446 5.53 11.99 -43.93
CA LYS A 446 5.74 13.43 -43.72
C LYS A 446 7.01 13.95 -44.40
N ALA A 447 7.76 13.09 -45.09
CA ALA A 447 8.99 13.49 -45.77
C ALA A 447 8.68 14.38 -46.99
N ARG A 448 9.53 15.40 -47.24
CA ARG A 448 9.39 16.27 -48.42
C ARG A 448 9.59 15.48 -49.73
N GLY A 449 10.57 14.58 -49.75
CA GLY A 449 10.90 13.71 -50.89
C GLY A 449 10.17 12.36 -50.90
N ASN A 450 10.84 11.36 -51.48
CA ASN A 450 10.34 9.99 -51.55
C ASN A 450 10.30 9.32 -50.17
N ARG A 451 9.38 8.37 -50.00
CA ARG A 451 9.29 7.56 -48.78
C ARG A 451 10.54 6.68 -48.66
N GLN A 452 11.27 6.88 -47.57
CA GLN A 452 12.38 6.00 -47.17
C GLN A 452 11.97 5.07 -46.03
N VAL A 453 12.41 3.82 -46.11
CA VAL A 453 12.28 2.80 -45.07
C VAL A 453 13.66 2.39 -44.59
N HIS A 454 13.86 2.43 -43.29
CA HIS A 454 15.09 1.96 -42.65
C HIS A 454 14.82 0.58 -42.05
N TYR A 455 15.49 -0.43 -42.57
CA TYR A 455 15.37 -1.81 -42.14
C TYR A 455 16.68 -2.23 -41.47
N ASN A 456 16.60 -2.76 -40.24
CA ASN A 456 17.76 -3.32 -39.56
C ASN A 456 17.67 -4.85 -39.65
N PRO A 457 18.49 -5.50 -40.49
CA PRO A 457 18.42 -6.94 -40.69
C PRO A 457 18.77 -7.74 -39.42
N VAL A 458 19.82 -7.32 -38.69
CA VAL A 458 20.29 -8.00 -37.47
C VAL A 458 19.22 -7.98 -36.39
N TYR A 459 18.64 -6.80 -36.14
CA TYR A 459 17.58 -6.67 -35.14
C TYR A 459 16.34 -7.49 -35.49
N GLU A 460 15.92 -7.50 -36.76
CA GLU A 460 14.72 -8.25 -37.18
C GLU A 460 14.91 -9.76 -37.13
N GLU A 461 16.10 -10.26 -37.47
CA GLU A 461 16.42 -11.69 -37.33
C GLU A 461 16.37 -12.13 -35.86
N LEU A 462 17.05 -11.40 -34.97
CA LEU A 462 17.07 -11.70 -33.54
C LEU A 462 15.68 -11.57 -32.90
N LYS A 463 14.92 -10.56 -33.30
CA LYS A 463 13.52 -10.38 -32.91
C LYS A 463 12.65 -11.55 -33.37
N ALA A 464 12.82 -12.04 -34.59
CA ALA A 464 12.07 -13.19 -35.11
C ALA A 464 12.37 -14.46 -34.30
N LYS A 465 13.64 -14.73 -33.98
CA LYS A 465 14.04 -15.85 -33.09
C LYS A 465 13.32 -15.77 -31.74
N GLN A 466 13.34 -14.61 -31.09
CA GLN A 466 12.64 -14.39 -29.81
C GLN A 466 11.12 -14.58 -29.93
N HIS A 467 10.51 -14.08 -31.02
CA HIS A 467 9.07 -14.22 -31.25
C HIS A 467 8.66 -15.67 -31.50
N GLN A 468 9.48 -16.45 -32.19
CA GLN A 468 9.23 -17.88 -32.39
C GLN A 468 9.22 -18.62 -31.06
N LYS A 469 10.20 -18.36 -30.19
CA LYS A 469 10.24 -18.91 -28.82
C LYS A 469 9.02 -18.49 -27.98
N LEU A 470 8.60 -17.22 -28.06
CA LEU A 470 7.43 -16.74 -27.32
C LEU A 470 6.09 -17.29 -27.84
N LYS A 471 6.03 -17.74 -29.09
CA LYS A 471 4.85 -18.36 -29.70
C LYS A 471 4.73 -19.85 -29.39
N SER A 472 5.80 -20.51 -28.93
CA SER A 472 5.74 -21.91 -28.48
C SER A 472 4.84 -22.03 -27.24
N GLU A 473 4.28 -23.22 -27.02
CA GLU A 473 3.37 -23.46 -25.88
C GLU A 473 4.08 -23.28 -24.53
N GLU A 474 5.32 -23.79 -24.43
CA GLU A 474 6.17 -23.65 -23.24
C GLU A 474 6.54 -22.18 -23.00
N GLY A 475 7.04 -21.48 -24.02
CA GLY A 475 7.45 -20.08 -23.92
C GLY A 475 6.29 -19.15 -23.57
N ARG A 476 5.10 -19.41 -24.12
CA ARG A 476 3.87 -18.67 -23.79
C ARG A 476 3.45 -18.88 -22.34
N THR A 477 3.55 -20.10 -21.83
CA THR A 477 3.18 -20.43 -20.44
C THR A 477 4.17 -19.79 -19.46
N LEU A 478 5.46 -19.90 -19.70
CA LEU A 478 6.51 -19.27 -18.90
C LEU A 478 6.37 -17.74 -18.90
N TYR A 479 6.18 -17.12 -20.06
CA TYR A 479 6.03 -15.67 -20.14
C TYR A 479 4.75 -15.15 -19.45
N GLN A 480 3.67 -15.95 -19.42
CA GLN A 480 2.47 -15.61 -18.65
C GLN A 480 2.73 -15.62 -17.13
N LYS A 481 3.46 -16.61 -16.62
CA LYS A 481 3.84 -16.72 -15.20
C LYS A 481 4.61 -15.49 -14.72
N ARG A 482 5.48 -14.90 -15.56
CA ARG A 482 6.25 -13.69 -15.24
C ARG A 482 5.38 -12.57 -14.64
N LYS A 483 4.18 -12.35 -15.19
CA LYS A 483 3.28 -11.29 -14.73
C LYS A 483 2.82 -11.49 -13.31
N THR A 484 2.48 -12.73 -12.93
CA THR A 484 2.03 -13.05 -11.58
C THR A 484 3.20 -13.15 -10.61
N ASP A 485 4.37 -13.59 -11.10
CA ASP A 485 5.56 -13.76 -10.28
C ASP A 485 6.08 -12.39 -9.81
N VAL A 486 6.55 -11.57 -10.75
CA VAL A 486 7.27 -10.33 -10.42
C VAL A 486 6.36 -9.25 -9.84
N GLU A 487 5.17 -9.03 -10.41
CA GLU A 487 4.26 -7.97 -9.94
C GLU A 487 3.76 -8.24 -8.51
N SER A 488 3.65 -9.51 -8.12
CA SER A 488 3.28 -9.87 -6.75
C SER A 488 4.37 -9.51 -5.74
N VAL A 489 5.64 -9.66 -6.12
CA VAL A 489 6.80 -9.30 -5.29
C VAL A 489 6.84 -7.78 -5.10
N PHE A 490 6.76 -7.01 -6.20
CA PHE A 490 6.73 -5.55 -6.10
C PHE A 490 5.48 -5.03 -5.38
N GLY A 491 4.32 -5.66 -5.59
CA GLY A 491 3.10 -5.37 -4.85
C GLY A 491 3.28 -5.62 -3.35
N HIS A 492 3.89 -6.74 -2.96
CA HIS A 492 4.20 -7.03 -1.57
C HIS A 492 5.16 -5.99 -0.97
N VAL A 493 6.25 -5.65 -1.66
CA VAL A 493 7.23 -4.68 -1.14
C VAL A 493 6.65 -3.27 -1.04
N LYS A 494 5.96 -2.79 -2.08
CA LYS A 494 5.49 -1.40 -2.13
C LYS A 494 4.17 -1.16 -1.41
N GLN A 495 3.26 -2.13 -1.43
CA GLN A 495 1.92 -2.00 -0.84
C GLN A 495 1.84 -2.68 0.52
N ASN A 496 2.27 -3.93 0.62
CA ASN A 496 2.13 -4.67 1.89
C ASN A 496 3.18 -4.24 2.92
N LEU A 497 4.45 -4.12 2.54
CA LEU A 497 5.52 -3.60 3.42
C LEU A 497 5.52 -2.07 3.48
N GLY A 498 4.89 -1.39 2.51
CA GLY A 498 4.86 0.08 2.45
C GLY A 498 6.21 0.70 2.07
N PHE A 499 7.15 -0.07 1.53
CA PHE A 499 8.49 0.40 1.19
C PHE A 499 8.47 1.12 -0.18
N ARG A 500 8.31 2.44 -0.17
CA ARG A 500 8.22 3.28 -1.38
C ARG A 500 9.37 4.26 -1.56
N ARG A 501 10.13 4.51 -0.48
CA ARG A 501 11.24 5.45 -0.44
C ARG A 501 12.37 4.86 0.38
N LEU A 502 13.60 5.09 -0.08
CA LEU A 502 14.83 4.72 0.60
C LEU A 502 15.06 5.60 1.84
N HIS A 503 15.72 5.04 2.83
CA HIS A 503 16.15 5.72 4.05
C HIS A 503 17.65 5.99 4.04
N LEU A 504 18.41 5.24 3.24
CA LEU A 504 19.84 5.43 3.03
C LEU A 504 20.13 6.27 1.76
N ARG A 505 21.35 6.81 1.68
CA ARG A 505 21.85 7.66 0.59
C ARG A 505 23.14 7.08 0.02
N GLY A 506 23.37 7.31 -1.27
CA GLY A 506 24.51 6.75 -2.01
C GLY A 506 24.24 5.32 -2.48
N LYS A 507 24.78 4.97 -3.66
CA LYS A 507 24.50 3.72 -4.37
C LYS A 507 24.74 2.48 -3.51
N GLU A 508 25.86 2.45 -2.79
CA GLU A 508 26.25 1.30 -1.96
C GLU A 508 25.33 1.12 -0.75
N SER A 509 24.98 2.19 -0.04
CA SER A 509 24.06 2.08 1.10
C SER A 509 22.65 1.71 0.64
N VAL A 510 22.23 2.20 -0.51
CA VAL A 510 20.94 1.85 -1.14
C VAL A 510 20.91 0.38 -1.54
N HIS A 511 22.02 -0.15 -2.05
CA HIS A 511 22.18 -1.58 -2.35
C HIS A 511 21.94 -2.45 -1.11
N ILE A 512 22.50 -2.07 0.04
CA ILE A 512 22.27 -2.77 1.31
C ILE A 512 20.80 -2.70 1.74
N GLU A 513 20.19 -1.52 1.67
CA GLU A 513 18.78 -1.35 2.07
C GLU A 513 17.84 -2.20 1.24
N LEU A 514 18.03 -2.22 -0.09
CA LEU A 514 17.22 -3.03 -1.00
C LEU A 514 17.48 -4.53 -0.84
N GLY A 515 18.71 -4.94 -0.50
CA GLY A 515 19.04 -6.31 -0.13
C GLY A 515 18.30 -6.77 1.12
N LEU A 516 18.29 -5.95 2.17
CA LEU A 516 17.52 -6.22 3.39
C LEU A 516 16.02 -6.33 3.12
N VAL A 517 15.47 -5.47 2.25
CA VAL A 517 14.06 -5.54 1.82
C VAL A 517 13.79 -6.83 1.05
N ALA A 518 14.68 -7.23 0.15
CA ALA A 518 14.56 -8.46 -0.62
C ALA A 518 14.60 -9.70 0.27
N LEU A 519 15.56 -9.79 1.19
CA LEU A 519 15.65 -10.88 2.16
C LEU A 519 14.44 -10.91 3.09
N ALA A 520 13.98 -9.76 3.57
CA ALA A 520 12.78 -9.68 4.40
C ALA A 520 11.52 -10.18 3.67
N HIS A 521 11.41 -9.92 2.36
CA HIS A 521 10.37 -10.49 1.53
C HIS A 521 10.46 -12.02 1.46
N ASN A 522 11.65 -12.56 1.15
CA ASN A 522 11.89 -14.01 1.07
C ASN A 522 11.58 -14.72 2.40
N LEU A 523 12.03 -14.16 3.53
CA LEU A 523 11.81 -14.72 4.86
C LEU A 523 10.33 -14.79 5.24
N ARG A 524 9.56 -13.73 4.96
CA ARG A 524 8.11 -13.72 5.18
C ARG A 524 7.40 -14.75 4.31
N LYS A 525 7.86 -14.89 3.07
CA LYS A 525 7.30 -15.86 2.14
C LYS A 525 7.57 -17.29 2.58
N ARG A 526 8.82 -17.62 2.93
CA ARG A 526 9.20 -18.92 3.50
C ARG A 526 8.33 -19.25 4.72
N ALA A 527 8.22 -18.34 5.69
CA ALA A 527 7.36 -18.53 6.86
C ALA A 527 5.89 -18.83 6.49
N THR A 528 5.39 -18.24 5.41
CA THR A 528 4.04 -18.51 4.90
C THR A 528 3.93 -19.89 4.25
N VAL A 529 4.95 -20.31 3.49
CA VAL A 529 5.01 -21.64 2.86
C VAL A 529 5.14 -22.73 3.91
N ASP A 530 6.02 -22.57 4.89
CA ASP A 530 6.22 -23.48 6.03
C ASP A 530 4.95 -23.65 6.86
N ARG A 531 4.21 -22.56 7.06
CA ARG A 531 2.92 -22.64 7.75
C ARG A 531 1.89 -23.44 6.95
N ARG A 532 1.86 -23.29 5.62
CA ARG A 532 0.94 -24.04 4.75
C ARG A 532 1.32 -25.52 4.62
N SER A 533 2.60 -25.88 4.71
CA SER A 533 3.06 -27.28 4.65
C SER A 533 2.81 -28.04 5.96
N LYS A 534 2.84 -27.35 7.12
CA LYS A 534 2.57 -27.91 8.45
C LYS A 534 1.09 -27.95 8.84
N GLU A 535 0.20 -27.23 8.12
CA GLU A 535 -1.24 -27.43 8.27
C GLU A 535 -1.60 -28.83 7.70
N PRO A 536 -2.29 -29.71 8.45
CA PRO A 536 -2.64 -31.03 7.94
C PRO A 536 -3.44 -30.86 6.66
N LYS A 537 -2.90 -31.39 5.54
CA LYS A 537 -3.62 -31.46 4.27
C LYS A 537 -4.98 -32.08 4.56
N ASN A 538 -6.06 -31.30 4.45
CA ASN A 538 -7.41 -31.82 4.44
C ASN A 538 -7.47 -32.83 3.28
N THR A 539 -7.41 -34.12 3.61
CA THR A 539 -7.61 -35.26 2.72
C THR A 539 -9.09 -35.34 2.32
N ASN A 540 -9.59 -34.31 1.65
CA ASN A 540 -10.91 -34.28 1.03
C ASN A 540 -10.85 -34.46 -0.50
N GLN A 541 -9.80 -35.10 -1.00
CA GLN A 541 -9.72 -35.55 -2.41
C GLN A 541 -9.83 -37.08 -2.59
N HIS A 542 -9.89 -37.88 -1.52
CA HIS A 542 -10.12 -39.33 -1.62
C HIS A 542 -11.53 -39.80 -1.20
N LYS A 543 -12.39 -38.94 -0.65
CA LYS A 543 -13.79 -39.30 -0.29
C LYS A 543 -14.84 -39.05 -1.39
N ASN A 544 -14.45 -38.51 -2.54
CA ASN A 544 -15.37 -38.22 -3.65
C ASN A 544 -15.50 -39.34 -4.71
N ARG A 545 -14.98 -40.54 -4.44
CA ARG A 545 -15.13 -41.70 -5.33
C ARG A 545 -15.96 -42.88 -4.76
N GLU A 546 -16.30 -42.86 -3.47
CA GLU A 546 -17.12 -43.92 -2.84
C GLU A 546 -18.55 -43.50 -2.45
N ASN A 547 -18.90 -42.20 -2.48
CA ASN A 547 -20.25 -41.74 -2.12
C ASN A 547 -21.22 -41.61 -3.29
N ARG A 548 -21.01 -42.35 -4.38
CA ARG A 548 -21.95 -42.41 -5.51
C ARG A 548 -22.86 -43.64 -5.51
N ILE A 549 -22.76 -44.52 -4.50
CA ILE A 549 -23.65 -45.68 -4.33
C ILE A 549 -23.99 -45.83 -2.84
N LYS A 550 -24.94 -45.03 -2.37
CA LYS A 550 -25.79 -45.25 -1.16
C LYS A 550 -26.72 -44.05 -1.02
N ARG A 551 -27.53 -43.85 -2.05
CA ARG A 551 -28.61 -42.86 -2.08
C ARG A 551 -29.94 -43.57 -2.29
N PHE A 552 -30.22 -44.57 -1.45
CA PHE A 552 -31.54 -45.18 -1.26
C PHE A 552 -31.49 -45.93 0.09
N SER A 553 -32.61 -45.93 0.82
CA SER A 553 -32.85 -46.53 2.15
C SER A 553 -32.20 -45.85 3.37
N ARG A 554 -32.89 -44.84 3.92
CA ARG A 554 -33.16 -44.74 5.37
C ARG A 554 -34.26 -43.70 5.63
N PHE A 555 -35.45 -44.03 5.14
CA PHE A 555 -36.72 -43.65 5.77
C PHE A 555 -37.05 -44.76 6.78
N TYR A 556 -37.72 -44.40 7.88
CA TYR A 556 -38.11 -45.24 9.03
C TYR A 556 -37.04 -45.44 10.12
N VAL A 557 -37.17 -44.66 11.20
CA VAL A 557 -37.46 -44.98 12.63
C VAL A 557 -37.05 -43.68 13.37
N LEU A 558 -37.88 -42.87 14.04
CA LEU A 558 -38.88 -43.13 15.05
C LEU A 558 -40.04 -42.12 14.93
N ARG A 559 -41.26 -42.65 14.85
CA ARG A 559 -42.50 -42.01 15.29
C ARG A 559 -42.92 -42.78 16.54
N CYS A 560 -42.81 -42.18 17.72
CA CYS A 560 -43.55 -42.48 18.95
C CYS A 560 -43.04 -41.56 20.07
N PHE A 561 -43.97 -40.95 20.81
CA PHE A 561 -43.85 -39.95 21.89
C PHE A 561 -44.16 -38.49 21.50
N TRP A 562 -45.39 -38.32 21.03
CA TRP A 562 -46.22 -37.17 21.38
C TRP A 562 -47.35 -37.75 22.25
N ASP A 563 -47.38 -37.39 23.52
CA ASP A 563 -48.60 -37.09 24.27
C ASP A 563 -48.27 -36.58 25.68
N SER A 564 -48.90 -35.46 26.02
CA SER A 564 -48.99 -34.75 27.32
C SER A 564 -47.93 -33.69 27.72
N PRO A 565 -48.38 -32.59 28.34
CA PRO A 565 -47.60 -31.37 28.56
C PRO A 565 -46.92 -31.41 29.92
N PHE A 566 -45.59 -31.33 29.97
CA PHE A 566 -44.88 -31.16 31.24
C PHE A 566 -43.78 -30.11 31.16
N PHE A 567 -44.02 -29.02 31.89
CA PHE A 567 -43.07 -27.99 32.26
C PHE A 567 -41.88 -28.59 33.02
N ILE A 568 -40.66 -28.26 32.63
CA ILE A 568 -39.49 -28.33 33.52
C ILE A 568 -38.86 -26.93 33.59
N LYS A 569 -38.99 -26.34 34.78
CA LYS A 569 -38.33 -25.12 35.23
C LYS A 569 -36.90 -25.45 35.68
N SER A 570 -35.92 -24.76 35.13
CA SER A 570 -34.71 -24.35 35.86
C SER A 570 -34.14 -23.09 35.20
N ASP A 571 -33.98 -22.05 36.00
CA ASP A 571 -33.31 -20.78 35.67
C ASP A 571 -34.08 -19.78 34.78
N GLY A 572 -35.29 -19.40 35.21
CA GLY A 572 -35.78 -17.99 35.25
C GLY A 572 -35.73 -17.08 34.02
N LYS A 573 -35.27 -17.53 32.85
CA LYS A 573 -35.23 -16.78 31.59
C LYS A 573 -36.08 -17.54 30.57
N GLN A 574 -37.19 -16.94 30.16
CA GLN A 574 -37.96 -17.40 29.01
C GLN A 574 -37.08 -17.22 27.77
N TYR A 575 -36.52 -18.30 27.26
CA TYR A 575 -36.04 -18.33 25.88
C TYR A 575 -37.24 -18.62 25.00
N ALA A 576 -37.47 -17.77 24.00
CA ALA A 576 -38.50 -17.99 22.98
C ALA A 576 -38.25 -19.37 22.36
N SER A 577 -39.11 -20.33 22.67
CA SER A 577 -39.05 -21.67 22.11
C SER A 577 -39.33 -21.59 20.61
N PHE A 578 -38.85 -22.59 19.86
CA PHE A 578 -39.13 -22.79 18.44
C PHE A 578 -40.63 -22.68 18.08
N ALA A 579 -41.54 -22.84 19.05
CA ALA A 579 -42.98 -22.66 18.90
C ALA A 579 -43.43 -21.19 18.78
N LEU A 580 -42.71 -20.22 19.36
CA LEU A 580 -42.98 -18.78 19.17
C LEU A 580 -42.53 -18.34 17.76
N PHE A 581 -41.41 -18.90 17.29
CA PHE A 581 -40.84 -18.68 15.96
C PHE A 581 -41.79 -19.13 14.84
N ASP A 582 -42.42 -20.29 14.98
CA ASP A 582 -43.37 -20.82 13.97
C ASP A 582 -44.75 -20.15 14.03
N LYS A 583 -45.08 -19.47 15.13
CA LYS A 583 -46.33 -18.70 15.29
C LYS A 583 -46.24 -17.33 14.62
N LEU A 584 -45.13 -16.61 14.80
CA LEU A 584 -44.85 -15.32 14.15
C LEU A 584 -44.69 -15.47 12.63
N ARG A 585 -44.15 -16.59 12.14
CA ARG A 585 -44.01 -16.88 10.71
C ARG A 585 -45.35 -17.07 9.97
N ARG A 586 -46.45 -17.36 10.68
CA ARG A 586 -47.77 -17.67 10.10
C ARG A 586 -48.72 -16.46 10.04
N GLU A 587 -48.34 -15.33 10.64
CA GLU A 587 -49.12 -14.09 10.57
C GLU A 587 -48.77 -13.29 9.29
N GLY A 588 -49.11 -13.84 8.12
CA GLY A 588 -49.53 -13.11 6.91
C GLY A 588 -48.63 -12.05 6.22
N GLY A 589 -47.43 -11.73 6.70
CA GLY A 589 -46.55 -10.69 6.10
C GLY A 589 -45.58 -11.19 5.02
N GLU A 590 -45.23 -10.35 4.04
CA GLU A 590 -44.14 -10.62 3.10
C GLU A 590 -42.78 -10.37 3.79
N ASN A 591 -42.10 -11.44 4.22
CA ASN A 591 -40.80 -11.34 4.89
C ASN A 591 -39.70 -10.88 3.93
N MET A 592 -39.10 -9.71 4.20
CA MET A 592 -37.94 -9.21 3.45
C MET A 592 -36.68 -9.99 3.83
N ILE A 593 -36.46 -10.28 5.12
CA ILE A 593 -35.29 -11.04 5.62
C ILE A 593 -35.74 -12.11 6.60
N GLU A 594 -35.21 -13.34 6.45
CA GLU A 594 -35.29 -14.41 7.43
C GLU A 594 -33.88 -14.88 7.79
N VAL A 595 -33.51 -14.76 9.05
CA VAL A 595 -32.25 -15.26 9.62
C VAL A 595 -32.56 -16.54 10.40
N ILE A 596 -31.96 -17.66 9.98
CA ILE A 596 -32.29 -19.00 10.49
C ILE A 596 -31.05 -19.64 11.12
N ASP A 597 -31.08 -19.86 12.43
CA ASP A 597 -30.04 -20.50 13.25
C ASP A 597 -28.62 -20.02 12.94
N LEU A 598 -28.49 -18.71 12.67
CA LEU A 598 -27.27 -18.12 12.15
C LEU A 598 -26.17 -18.16 13.22
N SER A 599 -25.04 -18.77 12.88
CA SER A 599 -23.92 -18.95 13.80
C SER A 599 -22.58 -18.63 13.15
N LYS A 600 -21.65 -18.08 13.94
CA LYS A 600 -20.29 -17.80 13.50
C LYS A 600 -19.27 -18.15 14.56
N THR A 601 -18.30 -18.97 14.16
CA THR A 601 -17.14 -19.33 14.98
C THR A 601 -15.87 -18.85 14.30
N TYR A 602 -15.05 -18.08 15.04
CA TYR A 602 -13.69 -17.73 14.63
C TYR A 602 -12.71 -18.54 15.46
N ARG A 603 -11.95 -19.44 14.80
CA ARG A 603 -11.07 -20.41 15.46
C ARG A 603 -11.88 -21.24 16.48
N ASN A 604 -11.70 -20.99 17.77
CA ASN A 604 -12.39 -21.71 18.86
C ASN A 604 -13.41 -20.83 19.61
N ARG A 605 -13.65 -19.58 19.19
CA ARG A 605 -14.59 -18.67 19.84
C ARG A 605 -15.85 -18.50 18.99
N GLN A 606 -16.98 -18.93 19.53
CA GLN A 606 -18.29 -18.68 18.93
C GLN A 606 -18.71 -17.25 19.24
N VAL A 607 -18.87 -16.43 18.20
CA VAL A 607 -19.20 -15.01 18.28
C VAL A 607 -20.69 -14.77 18.08
N VAL A 608 -21.34 -15.60 17.25
CA VAL A 608 -22.80 -15.60 17.06
C VAL A 608 -23.29 -17.04 17.24
N LYS A 609 -24.33 -17.23 18.06
CA LYS A 609 -24.78 -18.52 18.55
C LYS A 609 -26.25 -18.78 18.20
N GLY A 610 -26.50 -19.28 16.99
CA GLY A 610 -27.83 -19.75 16.58
C GLY A 610 -28.90 -18.67 16.66
N ILE A 611 -28.64 -17.47 16.11
CA ILE A 611 -29.61 -16.38 16.18
C ILE A 611 -30.71 -16.54 15.12
N ASN A 612 -31.92 -16.12 15.50
CA ASN A 612 -33.11 -16.15 14.66
C ASN A 612 -33.71 -14.73 14.64
N MET A 613 -33.95 -14.19 13.44
CA MET A 613 -34.50 -12.85 13.23
C MET A 613 -35.38 -12.85 11.98
N PHE A 614 -36.42 -12.02 11.96
CA PHE A 614 -37.24 -11.80 10.78
C PHE A 614 -37.49 -10.31 10.64
N ILE A 615 -37.57 -9.84 9.40
CA ILE A 615 -37.79 -8.44 9.10
C ILE A 615 -38.81 -8.38 7.97
N GLU A 616 -39.90 -7.67 8.21
CA GLU A 616 -40.97 -7.48 7.24
C GLU A 616 -40.58 -6.40 6.21
N LYS A 617 -41.19 -6.46 5.03
CA LYS A 617 -41.01 -5.43 4.02
C LYS A 617 -41.50 -4.07 4.55
N GLY A 618 -40.69 -3.02 4.37
CA GLY A 618 -40.97 -1.68 4.90
C GLY A 618 -40.72 -1.48 6.40
N GLU A 619 -40.26 -2.51 7.13
CA GLU A 619 -40.00 -2.39 8.57
C GLU A 619 -38.64 -1.72 8.86
N MET A 620 -38.58 -0.86 9.89
CA MET A 620 -37.33 -0.35 10.43
C MET A 620 -36.95 -1.11 11.71
N VAL A 621 -35.81 -1.79 11.67
CA VAL A 621 -35.37 -2.70 12.73
C VAL A 621 -34.05 -2.26 13.35
N GLY A 622 -34.06 -2.13 14.67
CA GLY A 622 -32.92 -1.74 15.48
C GLY A 622 -32.18 -2.95 16.05
N LEU A 623 -30.88 -3.07 15.79
CA LEU A 623 -30.03 -4.09 16.43
C LEU A 623 -29.16 -3.45 17.51
N LEU A 624 -29.52 -3.72 18.77
CA LEU A 624 -28.91 -3.15 19.97
C LEU A 624 -28.06 -4.18 20.71
N GLY A 625 -27.05 -3.75 21.45
CA GLY A 625 -26.14 -4.63 22.18
C GLY A 625 -24.86 -3.92 22.60
N PRO A 626 -24.15 -4.40 23.64
CA PRO A 626 -22.87 -3.83 24.03
C PRO A 626 -21.76 -4.14 23.01
N ASN A 627 -20.58 -3.56 23.21
CA ASN A 627 -19.41 -3.91 22.40
C ASN A 627 -19.05 -5.39 22.58
N GLY A 628 -18.78 -6.07 21.47
CA GLY A 628 -18.47 -7.51 21.47
C GLY A 628 -19.68 -8.45 21.60
N ALA A 629 -20.92 -7.94 21.53
CA ALA A 629 -22.13 -8.76 21.54
C ALA A 629 -22.37 -9.59 20.26
N GLY A 630 -21.63 -9.29 19.18
CA GLY A 630 -21.76 -9.98 17.90
C GLY A 630 -22.48 -9.19 16.80
N LYS A 631 -22.98 -7.97 17.09
CA LYS A 631 -23.75 -7.12 16.15
C LYS A 631 -23.10 -6.97 14.76
N SER A 632 -21.89 -6.44 14.69
CA SER A 632 -21.19 -6.21 13.42
C SER A 632 -20.89 -7.52 12.68
N THR A 633 -20.69 -8.63 13.41
CA THR A 633 -20.52 -9.96 12.80
C THR A 633 -21.84 -10.46 12.20
N THR A 634 -22.97 -10.27 12.89
CA THR A 634 -24.31 -10.57 12.37
C THR A 634 -24.61 -9.74 11.12
N ILE A 635 -24.40 -8.43 11.17
CA ILE A 635 -24.58 -7.52 10.04
C ILE A 635 -23.70 -7.91 8.85
N SER A 636 -22.43 -8.27 9.10
CA SER A 636 -21.52 -8.73 8.05
C SER A 636 -21.98 -10.04 7.39
N MET A 637 -22.67 -10.92 8.12
CA MET A 637 -23.26 -12.13 7.56
C MET A 637 -24.51 -11.82 6.73
N ILE A 638 -25.41 -10.98 7.25
CA ILE A 638 -26.62 -10.54 6.55
C ILE A 638 -26.27 -9.76 5.27
N SER A 639 -25.15 -9.03 5.25
CA SER A 639 -24.68 -8.28 4.07
C SER A 639 -23.87 -9.10 3.06
N SER A 640 -23.74 -10.42 3.24
CA SER A 640 -22.91 -11.32 2.42
C SER A 640 -21.40 -11.05 2.44
N LEU A 641 -20.92 -10.20 3.35
CA LEU A 641 -19.48 -9.92 3.51
C LEU A 641 -18.75 -11.10 4.18
N ILE A 642 -19.45 -11.81 5.07
CA ILE A 642 -18.91 -12.97 5.80
C ILE A 642 -19.86 -14.15 5.65
N GLN A 643 -19.32 -15.33 5.36
CA GLN A 643 -20.12 -16.56 5.31
C GLN A 643 -20.34 -17.11 6.73
N PRO A 644 -21.56 -17.53 7.09
CA PRO A 644 -21.84 -18.15 8.39
C PRO A 644 -21.14 -19.51 8.51
N THR A 645 -20.89 -19.93 9.75
CA THR A 645 -20.39 -21.27 10.07
C THR A 645 -21.52 -22.30 9.97
N SER A 646 -22.72 -21.94 10.42
CA SER A 646 -23.96 -22.69 10.26
C SER A 646 -25.16 -21.74 10.25
N GLY A 647 -26.31 -22.22 9.76
CA GLY A 647 -27.50 -21.39 9.51
C GLY A 647 -27.50 -20.76 8.11
N ASP A 648 -28.54 -19.99 7.80
CA ASP A 648 -28.72 -19.32 6.51
C ASP A 648 -29.40 -17.95 6.70
N VAL A 649 -29.26 -17.08 5.71
CA VAL A 649 -29.98 -15.80 5.62
C VAL A 649 -30.72 -15.78 4.30
N LEU A 650 -32.05 -15.71 4.38
CA LEU A 650 -32.93 -15.62 3.23
C LEU A 650 -33.35 -14.16 3.05
N ILE A 651 -33.19 -13.61 1.85
CA ILE A 651 -33.73 -12.29 1.47
C ILE A 651 -34.74 -12.52 0.36
N LYS A 652 -36.00 -12.11 0.58
CA LYS A 652 -37.14 -12.46 -0.29
C LYS A 652 -37.24 -13.96 -0.62
N GLY A 653 -37.03 -14.80 0.39
CA GLY A 653 -37.02 -16.26 0.25
C GLY A 653 -35.77 -16.87 -0.43
N GLY A 654 -34.86 -16.05 -0.97
CA GLY A 654 -33.61 -16.50 -1.59
C GLY A 654 -32.44 -16.50 -0.61
N SER A 655 -31.70 -17.61 -0.51
CA SER A 655 -30.48 -17.67 0.31
C SER A 655 -29.40 -16.74 -0.25
N ILE A 656 -28.92 -15.81 0.58
CA ILE A 656 -27.91 -14.81 0.20
C ILE A 656 -26.58 -15.45 -0.21
N HIS A 657 -26.26 -16.62 0.32
CA HIS A 657 -25.02 -17.32 -0.01
C HIS A 657 -25.10 -18.10 -1.32
N LYS A 658 -26.32 -18.45 -1.78
CA LYS A 658 -26.56 -19.13 -3.06
C LYS A 658 -26.83 -18.14 -4.20
N GLN A 659 -27.50 -17.02 -3.91
CA GLN A 659 -27.96 -16.02 -4.88
C GLN A 659 -27.40 -14.62 -4.62
N SER A 660 -26.13 -14.53 -4.22
CA SER A 660 -25.49 -13.29 -3.76
C SER A 660 -25.57 -12.13 -4.75
N LYS A 661 -25.49 -12.37 -6.06
CA LYS A 661 -25.50 -11.29 -7.07
C LYS A 661 -26.87 -10.60 -7.20
N ALA A 662 -27.96 -11.37 -7.21
CA ALA A 662 -29.32 -10.83 -7.33
C ALA A 662 -29.75 -10.11 -6.05
N ILE A 663 -29.26 -10.57 -4.90
CA ILE A 663 -29.57 -9.95 -3.61
C ILE A 663 -28.74 -8.67 -3.39
N ARG A 664 -27.50 -8.61 -3.87
CA ARG A 664 -26.67 -7.39 -3.80
C ARG A 664 -27.21 -6.22 -4.63
N SER A 665 -28.02 -6.47 -5.66
CA SER A 665 -28.66 -5.38 -6.42
C SER A 665 -29.82 -4.73 -5.69
N ILE A 666 -30.41 -5.39 -4.67
CA ILE A 666 -31.51 -4.83 -3.87
C ILE A 666 -31.07 -4.41 -2.46
N LEU A 667 -29.80 -4.64 -2.12
CA LEU A 667 -29.21 -4.35 -0.80
C LEU A 667 -28.25 -3.16 -0.88
N GLY A 668 -28.48 -2.14 -0.07
CA GLY A 668 -27.55 -1.05 0.23
C GLY A 668 -26.86 -1.29 1.57
N VAL A 669 -25.55 -1.02 1.66
CA VAL A 669 -24.79 -1.18 2.91
C VAL A 669 -24.00 0.09 3.20
N VAL A 670 -24.22 0.67 4.37
CA VAL A 670 -23.45 1.79 4.93
C VAL A 670 -22.60 1.24 6.08
N PRO A 671 -21.33 0.88 5.84
CA PRO A 671 -20.45 0.31 6.86
C PRO A 671 -20.04 1.35 7.92
N GLN A 672 -19.57 0.89 9.08
CA GLN A 672 -19.04 1.76 10.15
C GLN A 672 -17.85 2.61 9.66
N GLU A 673 -16.89 2.02 8.96
CA GLU A 673 -15.82 2.77 8.30
C GLU A 673 -16.30 3.43 7.00
N ILE A 674 -15.84 4.65 6.72
CA ILE A 674 -16.30 5.41 5.54
C ILE A 674 -15.70 4.79 4.26
N ALA A 675 -16.56 4.31 3.35
CA ALA A 675 -16.17 3.61 2.13
C ALA A 675 -16.21 4.51 0.86
N VAL A 676 -15.60 5.70 0.93
CA VAL A 676 -15.54 6.67 -0.19
C VAL A 676 -14.10 7.04 -0.56
N TYR A 677 -13.86 7.40 -1.81
CA TYR A 677 -12.55 7.85 -2.28
C TYR A 677 -12.33 9.32 -1.94
N HIS A 678 -11.43 9.59 -1.00
CA HIS A 678 -11.11 10.95 -0.53
C HIS A 678 -10.47 11.86 -1.60
N ASP A 679 -9.81 11.27 -2.60
CA ASP A 679 -9.14 12.00 -3.68
C ASP A 679 -10.13 12.50 -4.76
N LEU A 680 -11.28 11.86 -4.87
CA LEU A 680 -12.32 12.19 -5.85
C LEU A 680 -13.27 13.24 -5.28
N THR A 681 -13.98 13.95 -6.17
CA THR A 681 -15.10 14.81 -5.80
C THR A 681 -16.31 13.99 -5.36
N ALA A 682 -17.29 14.61 -4.70
CA ALA A 682 -18.53 13.94 -4.33
C ALA A 682 -19.25 13.40 -5.59
N ARG A 683 -19.32 14.20 -6.65
CA ARG A 683 -19.91 13.79 -7.94
C ARG A 683 -19.14 12.65 -8.60
N GLU A 684 -17.81 12.68 -8.58
CA GLU A 684 -16.97 11.59 -9.13
C GLU A 684 -17.10 10.28 -8.33
N ASN A 685 -17.25 10.37 -7.00
CA ASN A 685 -17.53 9.20 -6.17
C ASN A 685 -18.84 8.53 -6.58
N LEU A 686 -19.92 9.31 -6.68
CA LEU A 686 -21.22 8.77 -7.09
C LEU A 686 -21.16 8.23 -8.53
N ALA A 687 -20.49 8.91 -9.45
CA ALA A 687 -20.31 8.43 -10.81
C ALA A 687 -19.54 7.09 -10.87
N PHE A 688 -18.55 6.90 -9.99
CA PHE A 688 -17.78 5.67 -9.89
C PHE A 688 -18.64 4.50 -9.39
N PHE A 689 -19.29 4.67 -8.24
CA PHE A 689 -20.12 3.62 -7.65
C PHE A 689 -21.36 3.31 -8.51
N GLY A 690 -21.99 4.33 -9.10
CA GLY A 690 -23.15 4.14 -9.98
C GLY A 690 -22.83 3.29 -11.19
N LYS A 691 -21.64 3.49 -11.80
CA LYS A 691 -21.17 2.64 -12.90
C LYS A 691 -20.91 1.20 -12.46
N ILE A 692 -20.45 0.96 -11.23
CA ILE A 692 -20.27 -0.38 -10.67
C ILE A 692 -21.61 -1.09 -10.51
N TYR A 693 -22.65 -0.37 -10.08
CA TYR A 693 -24.02 -0.88 -10.00
C TYR A 693 -24.73 -0.98 -11.36
N GLY A 694 -24.08 -0.56 -12.45
CA GLY A 694 -24.58 -0.72 -13.82
C GLY A 694 -25.35 0.47 -14.37
N LEU A 695 -25.51 1.57 -13.60
CA LEU A 695 -26.17 2.80 -14.03
C LEU A 695 -25.36 3.52 -15.12
N LYS A 696 -26.04 4.03 -16.16
CA LYS A 696 -25.40 4.68 -17.32
C LYS A 696 -26.24 5.86 -17.84
N GLY A 697 -25.61 6.73 -18.64
CA GLY A 697 -26.31 7.78 -19.38
C GLY A 697 -27.04 8.79 -18.48
N GLU A 698 -28.26 9.15 -18.87
CA GLU A 698 -29.12 10.10 -18.16
C GLU A 698 -29.62 9.56 -16.82
N GLU A 699 -29.86 8.24 -16.72
CA GLU A 699 -30.26 7.61 -15.45
C GLU A 699 -29.21 7.84 -14.36
N LEU A 700 -27.93 7.61 -14.67
CA LEU A 700 -26.85 7.90 -13.72
C LEU A 700 -26.83 9.38 -13.30
N LYS A 701 -27.03 10.31 -14.23
CA LYS A 701 -27.03 11.76 -13.91
C LYS A 701 -28.17 12.11 -12.97
N HIS A 702 -29.39 11.71 -13.32
CA HIS A 702 -30.57 11.94 -12.51
C HIS A 702 -30.42 11.33 -11.11
N ARG A 703 -29.93 10.09 -11.01
CA ARG A 703 -29.67 9.42 -9.73
C ARG A 703 -28.63 10.13 -8.88
N MET A 704 -27.53 10.63 -9.48
CA MET A 704 -26.53 11.41 -8.75
C MET A 704 -27.11 12.72 -8.21
N GLU A 705 -27.88 13.45 -9.02
CA GLU A 705 -28.50 14.71 -8.62
C GLU A 705 -29.52 14.48 -7.50
N SER A 706 -30.41 13.50 -7.66
CA SER A 706 -31.41 13.17 -6.63
C SER A 706 -30.77 12.73 -5.31
N THR A 707 -29.69 11.94 -5.36
CA THR A 707 -29.01 11.48 -4.14
C THR A 707 -28.20 12.56 -3.46
N LEU A 708 -27.57 13.48 -4.21
CA LEU A 708 -26.87 14.64 -3.65
C LEU A 708 -27.83 15.62 -2.98
N GLN A 709 -29.00 15.84 -3.58
CA GLN A 709 -30.05 16.66 -3.00
C GLN A 709 -30.57 16.05 -1.70
N LEU A 710 -30.88 14.75 -1.71
CA LEU A 710 -31.38 14.02 -0.54
C LEU A 710 -30.43 14.09 0.66
N VAL A 711 -29.11 14.04 0.43
CA VAL A 711 -28.12 14.11 1.53
C VAL A 711 -27.62 15.53 1.82
N GLY A 712 -28.17 16.55 1.15
CA GLY A 712 -27.81 17.95 1.33
C GLY A 712 -26.35 18.27 0.99
N LEU A 713 -25.84 17.72 -0.12
CA LEU A 713 -24.46 17.92 -0.61
C LEU A 713 -24.39 18.52 -2.02
N GLU A 714 -25.49 19.04 -2.55
CA GLU A 714 -25.58 19.59 -3.92
C GLU A 714 -24.60 20.74 -4.18
N GLU A 715 -24.50 21.70 -3.25
CA GLU A 715 -23.59 22.85 -3.38
C GLU A 715 -22.11 22.47 -3.35
N ARG A 716 -21.79 21.33 -2.71
CA ARG A 716 -20.41 20.83 -2.55
C ARG A 716 -20.12 19.62 -3.43
N GLN A 717 -20.92 19.38 -4.47
CA GLN A 717 -20.78 18.22 -5.35
C GLN A 717 -19.42 18.17 -6.09
N ASN A 718 -18.83 19.33 -6.38
CA ASN A 718 -17.56 19.47 -7.11
C ASN A 718 -16.34 19.58 -6.18
N ASP A 719 -16.55 19.58 -4.86
CA ASP A 719 -15.48 19.61 -3.88
C ASP A 719 -14.90 18.22 -3.68
N ARG A 720 -13.59 18.16 -3.43
CA ARG A 720 -12.89 16.91 -3.13
C ARG A 720 -13.25 16.40 -1.73
N VAL A 721 -13.50 15.11 -1.62
CA VAL A 721 -14.02 14.49 -0.38
C VAL A 721 -13.03 14.57 0.78
N HIS A 722 -11.71 14.70 0.56
CA HIS A 722 -10.77 14.94 1.67
C HIS A 722 -11.04 16.26 2.41
N THR A 723 -11.64 17.27 1.75
CA THR A 723 -12.03 18.56 2.35
C THR A 723 -13.34 18.50 3.13
N PHE A 724 -14.06 17.38 3.08
CA PHE A 724 -15.33 17.20 3.79
C PHE A 724 -15.08 16.93 5.28
N SER A 725 -15.98 17.45 6.12
CA SER A 725 -16.07 17.06 7.53
C SER A 725 -16.44 15.57 7.66
N GLY A 726 -16.27 14.99 8.85
CA GLY A 726 -16.70 13.62 9.11
C GLY A 726 -18.17 13.38 8.77
N GLY A 727 -19.06 14.29 9.19
CA GLY A 727 -20.49 14.24 8.88
C GLY A 727 -20.80 14.32 7.38
N MET A 728 -20.10 15.18 6.63
CA MET A 728 -20.26 15.27 5.17
C MET A 728 -19.80 13.99 4.46
N LYS A 729 -18.68 13.40 4.89
CA LYS A 729 -18.19 12.12 4.35
C LYS A 729 -19.19 10.99 4.61
N ARG A 730 -19.84 10.99 5.77
CA ARG A 730 -20.88 10.03 6.14
C ARG A 730 -22.13 10.18 5.28
N ARG A 731 -22.60 11.41 5.08
CA ARG A 731 -23.72 11.73 4.18
C ARG A 731 -23.45 11.29 2.74
N LEU A 732 -22.22 11.49 2.24
CA LEU A 732 -21.82 10.96 0.93
C LEU A 732 -21.83 9.42 0.89
N ASN A 733 -21.39 8.74 1.96
CA ASN A 733 -21.42 7.28 2.05
C ASN A 733 -22.87 6.74 1.97
N ILE A 734 -23.82 7.44 2.60
CA ILE A 734 -25.25 7.14 2.49
C ILE A 734 -25.75 7.34 1.05
N ALA A 735 -25.37 8.45 0.39
CA ALA A 735 -25.73 8.68 -1.01
C ALA A 735 -25.22 7.58 -1.95
N VAL A 736 -24.00 7.06 -1.71
CA VAL A 736 -23.45 5.91 -2.46
C VAL A 736 -24.30 4.66 -2.27
N ALA A 737 -24.73 4.36 -1.05
CA ALA A 737 -25.54 3.18 -0.76
C ALA A 737 -26.96 3.26 -1.35
N LEU A 738 -27.48 4.47 -1.56
CA LEU A 738 -28.82 4.72 -2.12
C LEU A 738 -28.84 4.85 -3.64
N LEU A 739 -27.67 4.93 -4.28
CA LEU A 739 -27.57 5.33 -5.69
C LEU A 739 -28.31 4.38 -6.64
N HIS A 740 -28.28 3.07 -6.35
CA HIS A 740 -28.91 2.01 -7.15
C HIS A 740 -30.33 1.62 -6.70
N GLU A 741 -30.99 2.44 -5.87
CA GLU A 741 -32.36 2.19 -5.38
C GLU A 741 -32.53 0.84 -4.66
N PRO A 742 -31.81 0.62 -3.56
CA PRO A 742 -32.00 -0.59 -2.77
C PRO A 742 -33.41 -0.62 -2.15
N GLU A 743 -33.98 -1.83 -2.05
CA GLU A 743 -35.21 -2.07 -1.28
C GLU A 743 -34.91 -2.28 0.21
N LEU A 744 -33.68 -2.69 0.53
CA LEU A 744 -33.18 -2.93 1.87
C LEU A 744 -31.88 -2.16 2.07
N ILE A 745 -31.81 -1.36 3.14
CA ILE A 745 -30.56 -0.70 3.55
C ILE A 745 -30.12 -1.16 4.93
N ILE A 746 -28.82 -1.41 5.06
CA ILE A 746 -28.17 -1.73 6.32
C ILE A 746 -27.26 -0.56 6.69
N MET A 747 -27.45 0.01 7.87
CA MET A 747 -26.64 1.10 8.39
C MET A 747 -25.96 0.68 9.68
N ASP A 748 -24.64 0.46 9.59
CA ASP A 748 -23.82 0.08 10.75
C ASP A 748 -23.25 1.35 11.39
N GLU A 749 -23.81 1.74 12.54
CA GLU A 749 -23.41 2.92 13.33
C GLU A 749 -23.23 4.21 12.51
N PRO A 750 -24.28 4.71 11.83
CA PRO A 750 -24.15 5.80 10.89
C PRO A 750 -23.82 7.16 11.49
N THR A 751 -23.94 7.35 12.80
CA THR A 751 -23.89 8.66 13.48
C THR A 751 -22.76 8.79 14.49
N VAL A 752 -21.79 7.88 14.47
CA VAL A 752 -20.63 7.93 15.37
C VAL A 752 -19.67 9.04 14.93
N GLY A 753 -19.32 9.93 15.85
CA GLY A 753 -18.33 11.00 15.62
C GLY A 753 -18.80 12.14 14.70
N ILE A 754 -20.11 12.35 14.54
CA ILE A 754 -20.69 13.47 13.78
C ILE A 754 -21.37 14.48 14.70
N ASP A 755 -21.46 15.73 14.25
CA ASP A 755 -22.14 16.81 14.96
C ASP A 755 -23.68 16.59 15.04
N PRO A 756 -24.37 17.20 16.04
CA PRO A 756 -25.80 17.01 16.23
C PRO A 756 -26.66 17.36 15.01
N GLN A 757 -26.33 18.42 14.28
CA GLN A 757 -27.09 18.85 13.10
C GLN A 757 -27.01 17.82 11.98
N SER A 758 -25.80 17.34 11.65
CA SER A 758 -25.59 16.27 10.67
C SER A 758 -26.27 14.97 11.10
N ARG A 759 -26.31 14.67 12.40
CA ARG A 759 -27.01 13.50 12.95
C ARG A 759 -28.51 13.59 12.70
N SER A 760 -29.16 14.70 13.08
CA SER A 760 -30.59 14.89 12.86
C SER A 760 -30.96 14.75 11.38
N HIS A 761 -30.16 15.35 10.49
CA HIS A 761 -30.37 15.22 9.04
C HIS A 761 -30.32 13.76 8.57
N ILE A 762 -29.36 12.95 9.06
CA ILE A 762 -29.28 11.53 8.69
C ILE A 762 -30.52 10.77 9.16
N LEU A 763 -30.94 10.98 10.41
CA LEU A 763 -32.13 10.32 10.98
C LEU A 763 -33.40 10.69 10.21
N GLU A 764 -33.59 11.98 9.90
CA GLU A 764 -34.71 12.45 9.08
C GLU A 764 -34.69 11.84 7.68
N THR A 765 -33.52 11.81 7.03
CA THR A 765 -33.37 11.21 5.68
C THR A 765 -33.78 9.73 5.69
N VAL A 766 -33.35 8.96 6.69
CA VAL A 766 -33.69 7.54 6.83
C VAL A 766 -35.20 7.36 7.03
N LYS A 767 -35.80 8.19 7.87
CA LYS A 767 -37.24 8.17 8.15
C LYS A 767 -38.07 8.52 6.90
N THR A 768 -37.68 9.55 6.17
CA THR A 768 -38.31 9.94 4.89
C THR A 768 -38.22 8.81 3.87
N LEU A 769 -37.06 8.15 3.72
CA LEU A 769 -36.90 7.05 2.79
C LEU A 769 -37.77 5.84 3.13
N ASN A 770 -37.94 5.53 4.42
CA ASN A 770 -38.84 4.47 4.85
C ASN A 770 -40.31 4.84 4.56
N GLN A 771 -40.74 6.05 4.89
CA GLN A 771 -42.12 6.51 4.72
C GLN A 771 -42.53 6.69 3.24
N GLU A 772 -41.65 7.24 2.40
CA GLU A 772 -41.96 7.54 1.00
C GLU A 772 -41.74 6.36 0.06
N ARG A 773 -40.79 5.46 0.38
CA ARG A 773 -40.36 4.38 -0.53
C ARG A 773 -40.56 2.98 0.02
N GLU A 774 -41.21 2.84 1.19
CA GLU A 774 -41.39 1.57 1.91
C GLU A 774 -40.07 0.79 2.05
N MET A 775 -38.96 1.52 2.22
CA MET A 775 -37.62 0.92 2.26
C MET A 775 -37.40 0.22 3.61
N THR A 776 -37.02 -1.06 3.59
CA THR A 776 -36.65 -1.80 4.81
C THR A 776 -35.29 -1.33 5.33
N VAL A 777 -35.18 -1.07 6.63
CA VAL A 777 -33.94 -0.54 7.25
C VAL A 777 -33.48 -1.43 8.39
N ILE A 778 -32.22 -1.87 8.36
CA ILE A 778 -31.53 -2.38 9.56
C ILE A 778 -30.60 -1.30 10.06
N TYR A 779 -30.81 -0.86 11.29
CA TYR A 779 -30.05 0.21 11.91
C TYR A 779 -29.34 -0.31 13.16
N THR A 780 -28.01 -0.15 13.22
CA THR A 780 -27.23 -0.41 14.45
C THR A 780 -26.77 0.93 15.02
N SER A 781 -26.88 1.09 16.33
CA SER A 781 -26.37 2.27 17.02
C SER A 781 -26.05 1.99 18.48
N HIS A 782 -25.16 2.80 19.02
CA HIS A 782 -24.91 2.89 20.45
C HIS A 782 -25.75 3.97 21.16
N TYR A 783 -26.53 4.73 20.41
CA TYR A 783 -27.42 5.78 20.93
C TYR A 783 -28.87 5.27 20.96
N MET A 784 -29.41 5.11 22.17
CA MET A 784 -30.76 4.59 22.36
C MET A 784 -31.82 5.50 21.73
N GLU A 785 -31.63 6.81 21.85
CA GLU A 785 -32.50 7.84 21.28
C GLU A 785 -32.65 7.70 19.76
N GLU A 786 -31.61 7.28 19.03
CA GLU A 786 -31.68 7.13 17.57
C GLU A 786 -32.55 5.93 17.18
N VAL A 787 -32.36 4.82 17.90
CA VAL A 787 -33.12 3.60 17.66
C VAL A 787 -34.57 3.78 18.10
N GLU A 788 -34.79 4.50 19.19
CA GLU A 788 -36.13 4.91 19.65
C GLU A 788 -36.79 5.90 18.69
N TYR A 789 -36.02 6.76 18.02
CA TYR A 789 -36.58 7.66 17.02
C TYR A 789 -36.93 6.94 15.71
N LEU A 790 -36.09 5.98 15.28
CA LEU A 790 -36.18 5.34 13.96
C LEU A 790 -36.96 4.02 13.94
N CYS A 791 -36.68 3.08 14.85
CA CYS A 791 -36.99 1.66 14.60
C CYS A 791 -38.30 1.20 15.23
N ASP A 792 -39.20 0.54 14.52
CA ASP A 792 -40.47 0.06 15.09
C ASP A 792 -40.29 -1.20 15.92
N ARG A 793 -39.36 -2.07 15.50
CA ARG A 793 -38.98 -3.31 16.17
C ARG A 793 -37.51 -3.31 16.55
N LEU A 794 -37.21 -3.93 17.69
CA LEU A 794 -35.90 -3.97 18.31
C LEU A 794 -35.46 -5.41 18.53
N TYR A 795 -34.16 -5.67 18.33
CA TYR A 795 -33.47 -6.88 18.73
C TYR A 795 -32.32 -6.50 19.66
N ILE A 796 -32.34 -7.02 20.89
CA ILE A 796 -31.26 -6.82 21.85
C ILE A 796 -30.38 -8.06 21.84
N MET A 797 -29.09 -7.88 21.53
CA MET A 797 -28.08 -8.92 21.53
C MET A 797 -27.12 -8.77 22.72
N ASP A 798 -26.78 -9.88 23.36
CA ASP A 798 -25.66 -9.98 24.30
C ASP A 798 -24.93 -11.32 24.14
N ARG A 799 -23.61 -11.31 24.24
CA ARG A 799 -22.73 -12.51 24.17
C ARG A 799 -23.02 -13.47 23.00
N GLY A 800 -23.43 -12.93 21.85
CA GLY A 800 -23.69 -13.68 20.62
C GLY A 800 -25.10 -14.26 20.49
N GLU A 801 -26.02 -13.93 21.41
CA GLU A 801 -27.41 -14.38 21.43
C GLU A 801 -28.36 -13.19 21.40
N VAL A 802 -29.56 -13.38 20.85
CA VAL A 802 -30.67 -12.41 20.97
C VAL A 802 -31.37 -12.67 22.30
N ILE A 803 -31.32 -11.71 23.22
CA ILE A 803 -31.86 -11.83 24.57
C ILE A 803 -33.27 -11.24 24.73
N ALA A 804 -33.65 -10.34 23.83
CA ALA A 804 -34.99 -9.78 23.74
C ALA A 804 -35.28 -9.32 22.32
N SER A 805 -36.54 -9.42 21.90
CA SER A 805 -37.03 -8.93 20.62
C SER A 805 -38.49 -8.53 20.73
N GLY A 806 -38.90 -7.47 20.04
CA GLY A 806 -40.29 -7.02 20.03
C GLY A 806 -40.41 -5.59 19.53
N THR A 807 -41.64 -5.08 19.49
CA THR A 807 -41.89 -3.65 19.25
C THR A 807 -41.30 -2.81 20.38
N LYS A 808 -41.10 -1.51 20.14
CA LYS A 808 -40.65 -0.57 21.18
C LYS A 808 -41.44 -0.70 22.48
N ASP A 809 -42.76 -0.80 22.38
CA ASP A 809 -43.65 -0.87 23.54
C ASP A 809 -43.62 -2.24 24.22
N GLU A 810 -43.47 -3.33 23.47
CA GLU A 810 -43.27 -4.67 24.02
C GLU A 810 -41.95 -4.77 24.80
N VAL A 811 -40.86 -4.21 24.25
CA VAL A 811 -39.55 -4.22 24.90
C VAL A 811 -39.56 -3.32 26.15
N LYS A 812 -40.18 -2.14 26.10
CA LYS A 812 -40.41 -1.32 27.30
C LYS A 812 -41.31 -2.00 28.32
N GLY A 813 -42.29 -2.77 27.85
CA GLY A 813 -43.20 -3.58 28.64
C GLY A 813 -42.53 -4.64 29.50
N ILE A 814 -41.29 -5.05 29.19
CA ILE A 814 -40.49 -5.95 30.04
C ILE A 814 -40.31 -5.38 31.46
N LEU A 815 -40.23 -4.05 31.58
CA LEU A 815 -40.16 -3.34 32.87
C LEU A 815 -41.51 -2.75 33.32
N SER A 816 -42.65 -3.21 32.78
CA SER A 816 -43.98 -2.66 33.07
C SER A 816 -44.36 -2.71 34.56
N SER A 817 -43.82 -3.67 35.33
CA SER A 817 -43.99 -3.80 36.78
C SER A 817 -43.10 -2.88 37.60
N ASN A 818 -42.16 -2.18 36.97
CA ASN A 818 -41.13 -1.36 37.62
C ASN A 818 -41.24 0.11 37.18
N GLN A 819 -40.70 1.01 38.00
CA GLN A 819 -40.59 2.45 37.75
C GLN A 819 -39.13 2.88 37.89
N SER A 820 -38.73 3.89 37.12
CA SER A 820 -37.41 4.50 37.20
C SER A 820 -37.50 5.75 38.07
N ILE A 821 -36.71 5.85 39.13
CA ILE A 821 -36.66 7.02 40.01
C ILE A 821 -35.29 7.68 39.85
N LYS A 822 -35.28 8.96 39.50
CA LYS A 822 -34.06 9.77 39.36
C LYS A 822 -33.91 10.69 40.56
N LEU A 823 -32.81 10.55 41.30
CA LEU A 823 -32.45 11.35 42.46
C LEU A 823 -31.31 12.29 42.09
N THR A 824 -31.48 13.60 42.29
CA THR A 824 -30.41 14.59 42.15
C THR A 824 -29.91 14.95 43.54
N THR A 825 -28.59 14.97 43.74
CA THR A 825 -27.94 15.31 45.01
C THR A 825 -27.02 16.52 44.85
N GLU A 826 -26.64 17.19 45.94
CA GLU A 826 -25.64 18.27 45.89
C GLU A 826 -24.22 17.75 46.12
N MET A 827 -24.07 16.89 47.13
CA MET A 827 -22.92 16.05 47.38
C MET A 827 -23.45 14.75 47.98
N TYR A 828 -22.88 13.61 47.56
CA TYR A 828 -23.23 12.30 48.12
C TYR A 828 -22.04 11.70 48.86
N SER A 829 -22.31 10.99 49.95
CA SER A 829 -21.30 10.20 50.62
C SER A 829 -21.17 8.81 49.95
N PRO A 830 -19.97 8.20 49.88
CA PRO A 830 -19.82 6.84 49.36
C PRO A 830 -20.71 5.81 50.06
N ARG A 831 -21.06 6.06 51.33
CA ARG A 831 -21.98 5.22 52.12
C ARG A 831 -23.41 5.24 51.57
N PHE A 832 -23.86 6.35 51.00
CA PHE A 832 -25.18 6.46 50.38
C PHE A 832 -25.30 5.56 49.14
N LEU A 833 -24.26 5.52 48.29
CA LEU A 833 -24.24 4.62 47.13
C LEU A 833 -24.29 3.15 47.56
N THR A 834 -23.50 2.76 48.57
CA THR A 834 -23.51 1.38 49.08
C THR A 834 -24.88 1.02 49.67
N ALA A 835 -25.50 1.92 50.44
CA ALA A 835 -26.83 1.69 50.99
C ALA A 835 -27.93 1.57 49.92
N LEU A 836 -27.83 2.32 48.82
CA LEU A 836 -28.74 2.16 47.67
C LEU A 836 -28.52 0.83 46.93
N GLN A 837 -27.27 0.36 46.82
CA GLN A 837 -26.95 -0.91 46.16
C GLN A 837 -27.39 -2.13 46.98
N ASP A 838 -27.34 -2.03 48.30
CA ASP A 838 -27.70 -3.11 49.23
C ASP A 838 -29.21 -3.12 49.59
N HIS A 839 -29.98 -2.16 49.09
CA HIS A 839 -31.40 -2.04 49.42
C HIS A 839 -32.22 -3.20 48.85
N PRO A 840 -33.05 -3.89 49.65
CA PRO A 840 -33.73 -5.13 49.25
C PRO A 840 -34.72 -4.96 48.08
N VAL A 841 -35.22 -3.74 47.89
CA VAL A 841 -36.26 -3.41 46.89
C VAL A 841 -35.66 -2.86 45.58
N ILE A 842 -34.41 -2.39 45.59
CA ILE A 842 -33.81 -1.73 44.42
C ILE A 842 -33.21 -2.78 43.49
N SER A 843 -33.70 -2.83 42.24
CA SER A 843 -33.24 -3.83 41.25
C SER A 843 -31.91 -3.45 40.60
N SER A 844 -31.64 -2.16 40.42
CA SER A 844 -30.39 -1.65 39.87
C SER A 844 -30.18 -0.18 40.23
N VAL A 845 -28.94 0.22 40.47
CA VAL A 845 -28.53 1.62 40.75
C VAL A 845 -27.53 2.09 39.69
N LYS A 846 -27.81 3.23 39.05
CA LYS A 846 -26.91 3.92 38.12
C LYS A 846 -26.50 5.27 38.69
N VAL A 847 -25.20 5.53 38.75
CA VAL A 847 -24.66 6.83 39.19
C VAL A 847 -24.09 7.57 37.98
N MET A 848 -24.43 8.85 37.85
CA MET A 848 -23.84 9.80 36.91
C MET A 848 -23.61 11.13 37.64
N GLU A 849 -22.35 11.41 37.98
CA GLU A 849 -21.94 12.59 38.75
C GLU A 849 -22.73 12.75 40.05
N GLN A 850 -23.71 13.66 40.09
CA GLN A 850 -24.55 13.95 41.26
C GLN A 850 -25.98 13.40 41.11
N THR A 851 -26.26 12.62 40.06
CA THR A 851 -27.55 12.00 39.80
C THR A 851 -27.51 10.48 39.93
N PHE A 852 -28.51 9.92 40.62
CA PHE A 852 -28.74 8.48 40.76
C PHE A 852 -30.01 8.10 40.03
N THR A 853 -30.00 7.03 39.26
CA THR A 853 -31.19 6.43 38.65
C THR A 853 -31.36 5.04 39.20
N ILE A 854 -32.50 4.78 39.84
CA ILE A 854 -32.82 3.49 40.47
C ILE A 854 -34.06 2.87 39.83
N ILE A 855 -34.05 1.55 39.65
CA ILE A 855 -35.20 0.80 39.15
C ILE A 855 -35.86 0.06 40.32
N VAL A 856 -37.16 0.29 40.51
CA VAL A 856 -37.92 -0.15 41.68
C VAL A 856 -39.27 -0.73 41.23
N PRO A 857 -39.79 -1.82 41.82
CA PRO A 857 -41.15 -2.29 41.55
C PRO A 857 -42.22 -1.21 41.85
N LYS A 858 -43.20 -1.02 40.96
CA LYS A 858 -44.28 0.00 41.10
C LYS A 858 -45.16 -0.17 42.34
N ARG A 859 -45.19 -1.38 42.92
CA ARG A 859 -46.04 -1.71 44.08
C ARG A 859 -45.43 -1.30 45.41
N GLU A 860 -44.16 -0.91 45.43
CA GLU A 860 -43.44 -0.54 46.65
C GLU A 860 -43.13 0.96 46.66
N ASN A 861 -43.54 1.65 47.73
CA ASN A 861 -43.26 3.07 47.91
C ASN A 861 -41.94 3.25 48.66
N ILE A 862 -40.86 3.38 47.90
CA ILE A 862 -39.49 3.48 48.45
C ILE A 862 -39.10 4.91 48.85
N LEU A 863 -39.95 5.91 48.61
CA LEU A 863 -39.57 7.32 48.79
C LEU A 863 -39.17 7.63 50.24
N ASP A 864 -39.89 7.08 51.21
CA ASP A 864 -39.60 7.28 52.63
C ASP A 864 -38.23 6.68 53.02
N ASP A 865 -37.93 5.48 52.53
CA ASP A 865 -36.63 4.83 52.73
C ASP A 865 -35.49 5.64 52.11
N LEU A 866 -35.69 6.21 50.92
CA LEU A 866 -34.69 7.06 50.27
C LEU A 866 -34.40 8.33 51.06
N PHE A 867 -35.41 8.98 51.64
CA PHE A 867 -35.21 10.14 52.51
C PHE A 867 -34.51 9.77 53.81
N MET A 868 -34.85 8.63 54.42
CA MET A 868 -34.18 8.11 55.61
C MET A 868 -32.70 7.82 55.34
N LEU A 869 -32.40 7.07 54.28
CA LEU A 869 -31.04 6.75 53.86
C LEU A 869 -30.22 8.01 53.56
N ALA A 870 -30.83 9.01 52.92
CA ALA A 870 -30.16 10.28 52.65
C ALA A 870 -29.81 11.01 53.96
N LYS A 871 -30.73 11.04 54.93
CA LYS A 871 -30.53 11.68 56.24
C LYS A 871 -29.46 10.98 57.08
N GLU A 872 -29.48 9.65 57.15
CA GLU A 872 -28.51 8.85 57.93
C GLU A 872 -27.08 8.97 57.37
N THR A 873 -26.95 9.10 56.06
CA THR A 873 -25.65 9.16 55.38
C THR A 873 -25.14 10.60 55.15
N GLY A 874 -25.89 11.60 55.62
CA GLY A 874 -25.56 13.02 55.48
C GLY A 874 -25.62 13.55 54.04
N THR A 875 -26.44 12.94 53.18
CA THR A 875 -26.61 13.30 51.77
C THR A 875 -27.83 14.20 51.58
N THR A 876 -27.68 15.34 50.90
CA THR A 876 -28.81 16.25 50.60
C THR A 876 -29.38 15.95 49.22
N LEU A 877 -30.65 15.52 49.17
CA LEU A 877 -31.41 15.33 47.93
C LEU A 877 -31.98 16.68 47.44
N LYS A 878 -31.69 17.05 46.18
CA LYS A 878 -32.19 18.25 45.50
C LYS A 878 -33.51 18.03 44.76
N SER A 879 -33.63 16.90 44.05
CA SER A 879 -34.87 16.54 43.33
C SER A 879 -35.05 15.03 43.29
N ILE A 880 -36.31 14.61 43.21
CA ILE A 880 -36.72 13.21 42.98
C ILE A 880 -37.75 13.22 41.86
N ASP A 881 -37.42 12.58 40.74
CA ASP A 881 -38.29 12.49 39.56
C ASP A 881 -38.64 11.03 39.29
N ILE A 882 -39.94 10.70 39.32
CA ILE A 882 -40.44 9.37 38.94
C ILE A 882 -40.75 9.40 37.45
N GLN A 883 -40.15 8.48 36.70
CA GLN A 883 -40.25 8.43 35.25
C GLN A 883 -40.59 7.01 34.78
N ALA A 884 -41.23 6.92 33.61
CA ALA A 884 -41.42 5.66 32.92
C ALA A 884 -40.05 5.07 32.53
N PRO A 885 -39.85 3.74 32.61
CA PRO A 885 -38.59 3.12 32.25
C PRO A 885 -38.27 3.37 30.77
N THR A 886 -37.06 3.84 30.53
CA THR A 886 -36.51 4.08 29.18
C THR A 886 -36.02 2.77 28.57
N LEU A 887 -35.76 2.75 27.26
CA LEU A 887 -35.10 1.60 26.64
C LEU A 887 -33.71 1.32 27.25
N GLU A 888 -33.00 2.37 27.68
CA GLU A 888 -31.71 2.22 28.37
C GLU A 888 -31.87 1.46 29.70
N ASP A 889 -32.96 1.71 30.44
CA ASP A 889 -33.27 1.01 31.68
C ASP A 889 -33.57 -0.47 31.42
N VAL A 890 -34.33 -0.78 30.37
CA VAL A 890 -34.60 -2.18 29.95
C VAL A 890 -33.30 -2.89 29.58
N PHE A 891 -32.44 -2.21 28.81
CA PHE A 891 -31.17 -2.78 28.39
C PHE A 891 -30.25 -3.06 29.58
N LEU A 892 -30.15 -2.12 30.53
CA LEU A 892 -29.37 -2.29 31.76
C LEU A 892 -29.91 -3.43 32.60
N HIS A 893 -31.23 -3.54 32.76
CA HIS A 893 -31.88 -4.64 33.47
C HIS A 893 -31.58 -6.01 32.83
N LEU A 894 -31.61 -6.10 31.49
CA LEU A 894 -31.39 -7.35 30.77
C LEU A 894 -29.91 -7.78 30.72
N THR A 895 -28.98 -6.83 30.61
CA THR A 895 -27.56 -7.11 30.37
C THR A 895 -26.67 -6.90 31.60
N GLY A 896 -27.13 -6.14 32.60
CA GLY A 896 -26.35 -5.71 33.76
C GLY A 896 -25.18 -4.78 33.41
N ARG A 897 -25.13 -4.25 32.18
CA ARG A 897 -24.06 -3.37 31.67
C ARG A 897 -24.65 -2.21 30.91
N LYS A 898 -23.92 -1.10 30.83
CA LYS A 898 -24.32 0.00 29.94
C LYS A 898 -23.96 -0.36 28.51
N LEU A 899 -24.73 0.17 27.57
CA LEU A 899 -24.47 0.00 26.13
C LEU A 899 -23.16 0.71 25.69
N ARG A 900 -22.66 1.61 26.54
CA ARG A 900 -21.45 2.44 26.37
C ARG A 900 -20.20 1.87 27.05
N ASP A 901 -20.29 0.73 27.75
CA ASP A 901 -19.16 0.07 28.42
C ASP A 901 -18.29 -0.77 27.46
#